data_AF-A0A4S4BHG7-F1
#
_entry.id   AF-A0A4S4BHG7-F1
#
_cell.length_a   1.000
_cell.length_b   1.000
_cell.length_c   1.000
_cell.angle_alpha   90.00
_cell.angle_beta   90.00
_cell.angle_gamma   90.00
#
_symmetry.space_group_name_H-M   'P 1'
#
loop_
_entity.id
_entity.type
_entity.pdbx_description
1 polymer ?
#
loop_
_entity_poly.entity_id
_entity_poly.type
_entity_poly.pdbx_seq_one_letter_code
_entity_poly.pdbx_strand_id
1 'polypeptide(L)'
;MRILTGTLMHETNTFNDRPTTLEDFHPLSGYELFAHDFWRGNAESTGGIIETLQAEGAEVVPSVHAVAMVSGTVEDEAYAAIRRSVLQAIREAGPLDGICFCLHGSMYVRSVEDPEGDLMSAIRELVGPRLPIVVTLDMHATVTDELVRSVNGFAVFRTAPHTDRYDTGVRAAELLLRIIRRKLQAVTVSVRLPLLLCGENSMTDVSPMKDLIAEVYEASRHKHVMNADYVLGFPWADTPHHGIRVLVTGEAAHLESLLDHATLLARSMWERREQFLFSEEAYPLEEALDVALGESAGSVSAGPIVVSDTGDNPTAGAACHVTLVLERLLERGADRTLVAVIADAASYRACLEAGAGAKVELALGSRRPDAADHLPVSAEVLSLHPGIDPDGRDKQRSNAAVVRIGGIDVIVAERRMAVYDPGYLERLGLDARSYRLIVVKSGYLSPEYRQLSSRALFALTPGHTSIDLKNIEYAKSGGDLYPQDSAATWDAEEERERARREALRLPALENADNRHEPVFAIPFDPAGYARNGAKVIKRRLSQLRHLYSDKAAVDLLLGNEDPVVYEVYEMPHPYAPTDLLINLTVLFPGQAGGEPYMTKGHFHAEPDTAEAVIGLEGEGEMLLQRRDGELRKVPVRQGWISYAGGGWAHRVVNTGNKPLVFFAVSGANIVHDYETAERLNFR
;
A
#
# COMPACT_ATOMS: atom_id res chain seq x y z
N MET A 1 -7.19 27.78 10.88
CA MET A 1 -7.49 26.41 10.46
C MET A 1 -6.25 25.57 10.73
N ARG A 2 -6.36 24.40 11.35
CA ARG A 2 -5.24 23.52 11.67
C ARG A 2 -5.39 22.22 10.89
N ILE A 3 -4.49 21.99 9.93
CA ILE A 3 -4.57 20.83 9.04
C ILE A 3 -3.35 19.96 9.25
N LEU A 4 -3.57 18.69 9.60
CA LEU A 4 -2.48 17.74 9.72
C LEU A 4 -2.10 17.17 8.35
N THR A 5 -0.80 17.01 8.12
CA THR A 5 -0.25 16.36 6.93
C THR A 5 0.84 15.36 7.29
N GLY A 6 1.10 14.43 6.37
CA GLY A 6 2.12 13.40 6.49
C GLY A 6 2.36 12.75 5.14
N THR A 7 3.36 11.87 5.08
CA THR A 7 3.73 11.14 3.87
C THR A 7 4.06 9.70 4.23
N LEU A 8 3.44 8.78 3.51
CA LEU A 8 3.82 7.37 3.48
C LEU A 8 3.82 6.93 2.02
N MET A 9 5.02 6.86 1.43
CA MET A 9 5.20 6.50 0.02
C MET A 9 6.04 5.25 -0.09
N HIS A 10 5.43 4.17 -0.57
CA HIS A 10 6.11 2.96 -0.99
C HIS A 10 5.22 2.21 -1.97
N GLU A 11 5.84 1.60 -2.97
CA GLU A 11 5.19 0.69 -3.90
C GLU A 11 5.84 -0.68 -3.72
N THR A 12 5.03 -1.70 -3.43
CA THR A 12 5.53 -3.05 -3.18
C THR A 12 5.45 -3.89 -4.44
N ASN A 13 6.60 -4.40 -4.88
CA ASN A 13 6.68 -5.52 -5.80
C ASN A 13 6.75 -6.83 -5.00
N THR A 14 5.65 -7.58 -4.92
CA THR A 14 5.59 -8.81 -4.11
C THR A 14 6.38 -9.96 -4.72
N PHE A 15 6.79 -9.86 -5.98
CA PHE A 15 7.64 -10.85 -6.64
C PHE A 15 9.12 -10.65 -6.30
N ASN A 16 9.49 -9.49 -5.74
CA ASN A 16 10.83 -9.26 -5.22
C ASN A 16 10.93 -9.74 -3.77
N ASP A 17 11.75 -10.76 -3.55
CA ASP A 17 11.98 -11.39 -2.24
C ASP A 17 12.80 -10.52 -1.26
N ARG A 18 13.40 -9.41 -1.71
CA ARG A 18 14.14 -8.51 -0.82
C ARG A 18 13.17 -7.64 -0.01
N PRO A 19 13.11 -7.80 1.32
CA PRO A 19 12.18 -7.02 2.14
C PRO A 19 12.55 -5.54 2.14
N THR A 20 11.55 -4.69 2.35
CA THR A 20 11.72 -3.25 2.62
C THR A 20 11.65 -3.04 4.12
N THR A 21 12.77 -2.60 4.70
CA THR A 21 12.96 -2.42 6.13
C THR A 21 12.60 -0.99 6.57
N LEU A 22 12.55 -0.74 7.88
CA LEU A 22 12.31 0.61 8.40
C LEU A 22 13.42 1.60 8.02
N GLU A 23 14.66 1.12 7.86
CA GLU A 23 15.80 1.97 7.48
C GLU A 23 15.62 2.54 6.06
N ASP A 24 15.02 1.76 5.16
CA ASP A 24 14.77 2.17 3.77
C ASP A 24 13.79 3.35 3.63
N PHE A 25 12.94 3.58 4.64
CA PHE A 25 11.97 4.66 4.66
C PHE A 25 12.53 6.00 5.16
N HIS A 26 13.69 5.99 5.83
CA HIS A 26 14.29 7.16 6.49
C HIS A 26 13.27 8.05 7.22
N PRO A 27 12.50 7.51 8.18
CA PRO A 27 11.35 8.22 8.73
C PRO A 27 11.74 9.49 9.50
N LEU A 28 11.08 10.60 9.19
CA LEU A 28 11.17 11.87 9.91
C LEU A 28 9.87 12.13 10.69
N SER A 29 9.96 12.78 11.85
CA SER A 29 8.79 13.05 12.70
C SER A 29 8.74 14.49 13.20
N GLY A 30 7.53 15.00 13.44
CA GLY A 30 7.33 16.30 14.10
C GLY A 30 7.91 17.49 13.35
N TYR A 31 8.49 18.45 14.06
CA TYR A 31 9.01 19.70 13.46
C TYR A 31 10.30 19.52 12.64
N GLU A 32 11.04 18.42 12.84
CA GLU A 32 12.20 18.08 11.99
C GLU A 32 11.78 17.94 10.52
N LEU A 33 10.52 17.58 10.29
CA LEU A 33 9.86 17.65 9.00
C LEU A 33 10.02 19.05 8.40
N PHE A 34 9.39 20.09 8.95
CA PHE A 34 9.40 21.43 8.36
C PHE A 34 10.76 22.14 8.30
N ALA A 35 11.72 21.67 9.07
CA ALA A 35 13.09 22.19 9.06
C ALA A 35 13.95 21.58 7.94
N HIS A 36 13.53 20.46 7.34
CA HIS A 36 14.32 19.76 6.33
C HIS A 36 14.25 20.49 4.98
N ASP A 37 15.41 20.73 4.35
CA ASP A 37 15.52 21.43 3.06
C ASP A 37 14.71 20.75 1.95
N PHE A 38 14.46 19.45 2.09
CA PHE A 38 13.59 18.64 1.23
C PHE A 38 12.19 19.24 1.03
N TRP A 39 11.67 20.08 1.93
CA TRP A 39 10.30 20.59 1.83
C TRP A 39 10.15 21.89 1.04
N ARG A 40 11.16 22.75 1.03
CA ARG A 40 11.06 24.06 0.39
C ARG A 40 11.30 23.93 -1.11
N GLY A 41 10.25 24.14 -1.91
CA GLY A 41 10.35 24.04 -3.37
C GLY A 41 10.47 22.61 -3.89
N ASN A 42 9.96 21.62 -3.14
CA ASN A 42 9.90 20.24 -3.59
C ASN A 42 8.80 20.05 -4.64
N ALA A 43 9.10 19.32 -5.70
CA ALA A 43 8.14 18.99 -6.75
C ALA A 43 7.21 17.80 -6.41
N GLU A 44 7.23 17.31 -5.17
CA GLU A 44 6.38 16.20 -4.69
C GLU A 44 5.02 16.68 -4.16
N SER A 45 4.03 15.77 -4.09
CA SER A 45 2.66 16.08 -3.66
C SER A 45 2.59 16.72 -2.27
N THR A 46 3.41 16.26 -1.33
CA THR A 46 3.41 16.84 0.01
C THR A 46 3.89 18.30 0.01
N GLY A 47 4.78 18.69 -0.91
CA GLY A 47 5.15 20.10 -1.12
C GLY A 47 3.95 20.93 -1.59
N GLY A 48 3.23 20.45 -2.60
CA GLY A 48 2.01 21.08 -3.10
C GLY A 48 0.91 21.22 -2.05
N ILE A 49 0.75 20.22 -1.16
CA ILE A 49 -0.18 20.28 -0.03
C ILE A 49 0.21 21.41 0.92
N ILE A 50 1.45 21.40 1.42
CA ILE A 50 1.91 22.33 2.45
C ILE A 50 1.84 23.78 1.95
N GLU A 51 2.39 24.04 0.77
CA GLU A 51 2.45 25.40 0.21
C GLU A 51 1.06 25.97 -0.05
N THR A 52 0.12 25.15 -0.56
CA THR A 52 -1.27 25.55 -0.78
C THR A 52 -1.97 25.87 0.54
N LEU A 53 -1.83 25.01 1.55
CA LEU A 53 -2.45 25.22 2.87
C LEU A 53 -1.91 26.49 3.57
N GLN A 54 -0.60 26.72 3.49
CA GLN A 54 0.05 27.91 4.06
C GLN A 54 -0.38 29.19 3.34
N ALA A 55 -0.44 29.18 2.00
CA ALA A 55 -0.92 30.30 1.20
C ALA A 55 -2.36 30.71 1.58
N GLU A 56 -3.16 29.75 2.01
CA GLU A 56 -4.55 29.91 2.45
C GLU A 56 -4.68 30.21 3.96
N GLY A 57 -3.57 30.43 4.65
CA GLY A 57 -3.52 30.82 6.06
C GLY A 57 -3.81 29.69 7.06
N ALA A 58 -3.72 28.43 6.64
CA ALA A 58 -3.82 27.29 7.55
C ALA A 58 -2.50 27.07 8.30
N GLU A 59 -2.59 26.71 9.58
CA GLU A 59 -1.50 26.12 10.34
C GLU A 59 -1.36 24.66 9.88
N VAL A 60 -0.21 24.33 9.30
CA VAL A 60 0.08 22.94 8.90
C VAL A 60 0.73 22.22 10.07
N VAL A 61 0.09 21.15 10.54
CA VAL A 61 0.56 20.31 11.64
C VAL A 61 1.27 19.09 11.04
N PRO A 62 2.54 18.82 11.39
CA PRO A 62 3.28 17.71 10.79
C PRO A 62 2.98 16.41 11.54
N SER A 63 2.95 15.30 10.81
CA SER A 63 2.96 13.96 11.41
C SER A 63 4.29 13.25 11.15
N VAL A 64 4.31 12.33 10.19
CA VAL A 64 5.47 11.53 9.78
C VAL A 64 5.71 11.72 8.30
N HIS A 65 6.98 11.66 7.90
CA HIS A 65 7.37 11.45 6.52
C HIS A 65 8.22 10.19 6.42
N ALA A 66 7.71 9.22 5.69
CA ALA A 66 8.37 7.96 5.43
C ALA A 66 8.24 7.67 3.93
N VAL A 67 9.38 7.61 3.25
CA VAL A 67 9.43 7.38 1.79
C VAL A 67 10.50 6.35 1.52
N ALA A 68 10.10 5.22 0.95
CA ALA A 68 11.01 4.21 0.44
C ALA A 68 10.89 4.10 -1.09
N MET A 69 11.99 3.74 -1.74
CA MET A 69 11.96 3.41 -3.16
C MET A 69 11.18 2.10 -3.36
N VAL A 70 10.41 2.02 -4.44
CA VAL A 70 9.75 0.78 -4.90
C VAL A 70 10.69 -0.43 -4.76
N SER A 71 10.19 -1.48 -4.12
CA SER A 71 11.00 -2.65 -3.72
C SER A 71 10.09 -3.79 -3.26
N GLY A 72 10.65 -4.84 -2.68
CA GLY A 72 9.89 -5.97 -2.15
C GLY A 72 9.01 -5.65 -0.94
N THR A 73 8.40 -6.71 -0.40
CA THR A 73 7.41 -6.63 0.69
C THR A 73 7.93 -5.86 1.90
N VAL A 74 7.12 -4.94 2.43
CA VAL A 74 7.47 -4.18 3.64
C VAL A 74 7.41 -5.09 4.87
N GLU A 75 8.40 -4.99 5.74
CA GLU A 75 8.44 -5.72 7.01
C GLU A 75 7.30 -5.29 7.94
N ASP A 76 6.70 -6.26 8.65
CA ASP A 76 5.59 -6.02 9.57
C ASP A 76 5.98 -4.99 10.66
N GLU A 77 7.21 -5.10 11.18
CA GLU A 77 7.74 -4.19 12.20
C GLU A 77 7.95 -2.77 11.67
N ALA A 78 8.38 -2.63 10.42
CA ALA A 78 8.60 -1.33 9.78
C ALA A 78 7.28 -0.59 9.61
N TYR A 79 6.27 -1.25 9.04
CA TYR A 79 4.94 -0.68 8.92
C TYR A 79 4.33 -0.35 10.28
N ALA A 80 4.40 -1.27 11.24
CA ALA A 80 3.87 -1.04 12.59
C ALA A 80 4.52 0.16 13.28
N ALA A 81 5.84 0.38 13.09
CA ALA A 81 6.54 1.54 13.63
C ALA A 81 6.08 2.86 13.02
N ILE A 82 5.94 2.92 11.68
CA ILE A 82 5.46 4.10 10.97
C ILE A 82 4.01 4.41 11.38
N ARG A 83 3.13 3.40 11.35
CA ARG A 83 1.73 3.52 11.75
C ARG A 83 1.59 4.05 13.18
N ARG A 84 2.32 3.48 14.15
CA ARG A 84 2.32 3.98 15.54
C ARG A 84 2.73 5.44 15.62
N SER A 85 3.74 5.84 14.86
CA SER A 85 4.26 7.21 14.85
C SER A 85 3.25 8.21 14.28
N VAL A 86 2.55 7.85 13.19
CA VAL A 86 1.47 8.68 12.62
C VAL A 86 0.33 8.86 13.62
N LEU A 87 -0.15 7.76 14.22
CA LEU A 87 -1.24 7.83 15.20
C LEU A 87 -0.85 8.61 16.45
N GLN A 88 0.40 8.50 16.90
CA GLN A 88 0.90 9.28 18.03
C GLN A 88 0.91 10.79 17.72
N ALA A 89 1.39 11.17 16.52
CA ALA A 89 1.39 12.57 16.11
C ALA A 89 -0.02 13.17 16.07
N ILE A 90 -1.02 12.40 15.64
CA ILE A 90 -2.43 12.85 15.64
C ILE A 90 -2.96 13.03 17.07
N ARG A 91 -2.62 12.15 18.01
CA ARG A 91 -3.01 12.32 19.43
C ARG A 91 -2.42 13.58 20.05
N GLU A 92 -1.20 13.92 19.68
CA GLU A 92 -0.47 15.08 20.20
C GLU A 92 -0.82 16.39 19.48
N ALA A 93 -1.41 16.31 18.28
CA ALA A 93 -1.72 17.47 17.45
C ALA A 93 -2.73 18.43 18.08
N GLY A 94 -3.55 17.97 19.03
CA GLY A 94 -4.69 18.72 19.55
C GLY A 94 -5.83 18.86 18.51
N PRO A 95 -6.74 19.83 18.66
CA PRO A 95 -7.88 19.98 17.75
C PRO A 95 -7.45 20.28 16.30
N LEU A 96 -7.94 19.48 15.36
CA LEU A 96 -7.69 19.61 13.92
C LEU A 96 -8.99 19.99 13.19
N ASP A 97 -8.86 20.70 12.08
CA ASP A 97 -9.96 21.02 11.16
C ASP A 97 -10.02 20.06 9.95
N GLY A 98 -8.95 19.29 9.71
CA GLY A 98 -8.86 18.32 8.62
C GLY A 98 -7.49 17.65 8.51
N ILE A 99 -7.40 16.62 7.68
CA ILE A 99 -6.16 15.90 7.35
C ILE A 99 -5.99 15.88 5.83
N CYS A 100 -4.79 16.22 5.36
CA CYS A 100 -4.38 16.08 3.96
C CYS A 100 -3.10 15.22 3.91
N PHE A 101 -3.21 13.96 3.53
CA PHE A 101 -2.11 12.99 3.65
C PHE A 101 -1.59 12.55 2.28
N CYS A 102 -0.27 12.40 2.13
CA CYS A 102 0.32 11.87 0.90
C CYS A 102 0.56 10.37 1.03
N LEU A 103 -0.09 9.58 0.18
CA LEU A 103 0.07 8.13 0.10
C LEU A 103 0.52 7.73 -1.30
N HIS A 104 1.20 6.58 -1.42
CA HIS A 104 1.39 5.95 -2.73
C HIS A 104 0.10 5.21 -3.13
N GLY A 105 -0.36 4.28 -2.28
CA GLY A 105 -1.58 3.49 -2.49
C GLY A 105 -1.36 2.07 -2.99
N SER A 106 -0.11 1.60 -3.06
CA SER A 106 0.25 0.23 -3.49
C SER A 106 1.32 -0.40 -2.58
N MET A 107 1.34 -0.01 -1.31
CA MET A 107 2.16 -0.69 -0.33
C MET A 107 1.51 -2.03 0.04
N TYR A 108 2.33 -3.01 0.36
CA TYR A 108 1.90 -4.32 0.80
C TYR A 108 2.81 -4.83 1.92
N VAL A 109 2.18 -5.34 2.98
CA VAL A 109 2.79 -5.90 4.18
C VAL A 109 2.22 -7.31 4.37
N ARG A 110 3.04 -8.28 4.81
CA ARG A 110 2.58 -9.68 4.89
C ARG A 110 1.39 -9.86 5.84
N SER A 111 1.38 -9.15 6.97
CA SER A 111 0.27 -9.17 7.93
C SER A 111 -0.91 -8.26 7.58
N VAL A 112 -0.73 -7.31 6.65
CA VAL A 112 -1.74 -6.29 6.27
C VAL A 112 -1.69 -6.06 4.76
N GLU A 113 -2.66 -6.63 4.04
CA GLU A 113 -2.67 -6.62 2.56
C GLU A 113 -2.98 -5.25 1.95
N ASP A 114 -3.59 -4.35 2.72
CA ASP A 114 -3.86 -2.95 2.38
C ASP A 114 -3.45 -2.04 3.55
N PRO A 115 -2.15 -1.71 3.68
CA PRO A 115 -1.69 -0.91 4.80
C PRO A 115 -2.10 0.57 4.68
N GLU A 116 -2.33 1.12 3.49
CA GLU A 116 -2.94 2.45 3.34
C GLU A 116 -4.38 2.48 3.88
N GLY A 117 -5.19 1.48 3.57
CA GLY A 117 -6.52 1.29 4.13
C GLY A 117 -6.49 1.15 5.65
N ASP A 118 -5.68 0.23 6.20
CA ASP A 118 -5.54 0.05 7.65
C ASP A 118 -5.10 1.35 8.35
N LEU A 119 -4.11 2.07 7.80
CA LEU A 119 -3.67 3.34 8.36
C LEU A 119 -4.80 4.38 8.36
N MET A 120 -5.47 4.58 7.22
CA MET A 120 -6.54 5.56 7.12
C MET A 120 -7.76 5.18 7.98
N SER A 121 -8.08 3.89 8.09
CA SER A 121 -9.11 3.35 8.98
C SER A 121 -8.79 3.68 10.44
N ALA A 122 -7.55 3.44 10.88
CA ALA A 122 -7.11 3.75 12.23
C ALA A 122 -7.11 5.26 12.53
N ILE A 123 -6.74 6.08 11.54
CA ILE A 123 -6.85 7.54 11.65
C ILE A 123 -8.32 7.94 11.79
N ARG A 124 -9.21 7.41 10.95
CA ARG A 124 -10.65 7.68 10.98
C ARG A 124 -11.27 7.32 12.32
N GLU A 125 -10.92 6.17 12.90
CA GLU A 125 -11.33 5.77 14.25
C GLU A 125 -10.88 6.78 15.30
N LEU A 126 -9.65 7.29 15.20
CA LEU A 126 -9.09 8.23 16.16
C LEU A 126 -9.70 9.64 16.08
N VAL A 127 -9.96 10.15 14.89
CA VAL A 127 -10.46 11.53 14.68
C VAL A 127 -11.98 11.64 14.56
N GLY A 128 -12.65 10.49 14.48
CA GLY A 128 -14.09 10.39 14.31
C GLY A 128 -14.57 10.63 12.87
N PRO A 129 -15.88 10.45 12.63
CA PRO A 129 -16.42 10.40 11.27
C PRO A 129 -16.44 11.78 10.57
N ARG A 130 -16.55 12.87 11.33
CA ARG A 130 -16.82 14.20 10.77
C ARG A 130 -15.60 14.95 10.26
N LEU A 131 -14.40 14.62 10.74
CA LEU A 131 -13.19 15.38 10.39
C LEU A 131 -12.80 15.06 8.94
N PRO A 132 -12.74 16.04 8.02
CA PRO A 132 -12.43 15.75 6.62
C PRO A 132 -11.02 15.19 6.44
N ILE A 133 -10.90 14.08 5.72
CA ILE A 133 -9.63 13.46 5.33
C ILE A 133 -9.57 13.42 3.82
N VAL A 134 -8.53 14.01 3.22
CA VAL A 134 -8.23 13.89 1.79
C VAL A 134 -6.84 13.31 1.63
N VAL A 135 -6.65 12.42 0.67
CA VAL A 135 -5.35 11.81 0.38
C VAL A 135 -4.95 12.02 -1.07
N THR A 136 -3.63 12.15 -1.30
CA THR A 136 -3.08 11.98 -2.65
C THR A 136 -2.72 10.52 -2.88
N LEU A 137 -2.76 10.07 -4.13
CA LEU A 137 -2.33 8.74 -4.55
C LEU A 137 -1.49 8.81 -5.82
N ASP A 138 -0.64 7.80 -5.99
CA ASP A 138 -0.05 7.48 -7.29
C ASP A 138 -1.13 6.94 -8.24
N MET A 139 -0.95 7.14 -9.55
CA MET A 139 -1.83 6.53 -10.56
C MET A 139 -1.80 5.00 -10.48
N HIS A 140 -0.68 4.40 -10.08
CA HIS A 140 -0.52 2.95 -9.92
C HIS A 140 -1.04 2.42 -8.58
N ALA A 141 -1.78 3.22 -7.81
CA ALA A 141 -2.38 2.79 -6.55
C ALA A 141 -3.36 1.61 -6.72
N THR A 142 -3.25 0.64 -5.83
CA THR A 142 -4.14 -0.51 -5.68
C THR A 142 -5.17 -0.21 -4.59
N VAL A 143 -6.16 0.59 -4.96
CA VAL A 143 -7.16 1.10 -4.01
C VAL A 143 -8.16 0.01 -3.61
N THR A 144 -8.48 -0.08 -2.33
CA THR A 144 -9.50 -1.01 -1.80
C THR A 144 -10.79 -0.28 -1.39
N ASP A 145 -11.84 -1.05 -1.10
CA ASP A 145 -13.04 -0.48 -0.48
C ASP A 145 -12.79 0.00 0.95
N GLU A 146 -11.79 -0.54 1.66
CA GLU A 146 -11.43 -0.07 3.00
C GLU A 146 -10.84 1.35 2.94
N LEU A 147 -9.84 1.57 2.08
CA LEU A 147 -9.26 2.89 1.87
C LEU A 147 -10.32 3.93 1.44
N VAL A 148 -11.21 3.56 0.51
CA VAL A 148 -12.32 4.44 0.06
C VAL A 148 -13.26 4.82 1.19
N ARG A 149 -13.52 3.92 2.15
CA ARG A 149 -14.38 4.21 3.31
C ARG A 149 -13.71 5.10 4.35
N SER A 150 -12.39 5.14 4.39
CA SER A 150 -11.67 5.81 5.48
C SER A 150 -11.47 7.31 5.21
N VAL A 151 -11.62 7.76 3.96
CA VAL A 151 -11.35 9.15 3.54
C VAL A 151 -12.55 9.77 2.81
N ASN A 152 -12.57 11.10 2.70
CA ASN A 152 -13.64 11.86 2.07
C ASN A 152 -13.36 12.22 0.61
N GLY A 153 -12.10 12.13 0.17
CA GLY A 153 -11.70 12.49 -1.17
C GLY A 153 -10.28 12.07 -1.50
N PHE A 154 -10.05 11.93 -2.80
CA PHE A 154 -8.77 11.55 -3.38
C PHE A 154 -8.34 12.58 -4.41
N ALA A 155 -7.02 12.76 -4.59
CA ALA A 155 -6.43 13.33 -5.78
C ALA A 155 -5.32 12.41 -6.28
N VAL A 156 -5.40 11.94 -7.53
CA VAL A 156 -4.49 10.93 -8.08
C VAL A 156 -3.59 11.55 -9.15
N PHE A 157 -2.35 11.09 -9.31
CA PHE A 157 -1.55 11.49 -10.48
C PHE A 157 -2.32 11.26 -11.79
N ARG A 158 -2.27 12.22 -12.70
CA ARG A 158 -2.93 12.17 -14.01
C ARG A 158 -1.94 11.99 -15.15
N THR A 159 -0.65 11.95 -14.86
CA THR A 159 0.40 11.74 -15.85
C THR A 159 1.20 10.48 -15.54
N ALA A 160 1.53 9.71 -16.57
CA ALA A 160 2.50 8.63 -16.59
C ALA A 160 3.36 8.82 -17.85
N PRO A 161 4.67 9.13 -17.73
CA PRO A 161 5.45 9.31 -16.48
C PRO A 161 4.94 10.45 -15.58
N HIS A 162 5.14 10.33 -14.26
CA HIS A 162 4.59 11.25 -13.26
C HIS A 162 5.32 12.61 -13.26
N THR A 163 4.73 13.58 -13.94
CA THR A 163 5.19 14.98 -14.00
C THR A 163 4.31 15.94 -13.17
N ASP A 164 3.16 15.47 -12.68
CA ASP A 164 2.14 16.26 -11.99
C ASP A 164 2.03 15.98 -10.48
N ARG A 165 3.13 15.55 -9.85
CA ARG A 165 3.15 15.18 -8.42
C ARG A 165 2.79 16.37 -7.52
N TYR A 166 3.51 17.48 -7.67
CA TYR A 166 3.22 18.74 -6.96
C TYR A 166 1.77 19.20 -7.19
N ASP A 167 1.34 19.25 -8.45
CA ASP A 167 -0.01 19.70 -8.82
C ASP A 167 -1.10 18.81 -8.20
N THR A 168 -0.83 17.51 -8.04
CA THR A 168 -1.73 16.59 -7.34
C THR A 168 -1.85 16.92 -5.85
N GLY A 169 -0.74 17.32 -5.22
CA GLY A 169 -0.74 17.89 -3.89
C GLY A 169 -1.61 19.14 -3.75
N VAL A 170 -1.46 20.07 -4.70
CA VAL A 170 -2.29 21.29 -4.77
C VAL A 170 -3.77 20.92 -4.86
N ARG A 171 -4.14 20.03 -5.79
CA ARG A 171 -5.54 19.58 -5.97
C ARG A 171 -6.10 18.94 -4.70
N ALA A 172 -5.33 18.13 -3.97
CA ALA A 172 -5.78 17.54 -2.70
C ALA A 172 -6.05 18.61 -1.63
N ALA A 173 -5.14 19.57 -1.46
CA ALA A 173 -5.32 20.66 -0.51
C ALA A 173 -6.53 21.54 -0.86
N GLU A 174 -6.70 21.90 -2.14
CA GLU A 174 -7.87 22.65 -2.61
C GLU A 174 -9.18 21.89 -2.39
N LEU A 175 -9.18 20.59 -2.64
CA LEU A 175 -10.33 19.71 -2.39
C LEU A 175 -10.70 19.72 -0.90
N LEU A 176 -9.73 19.55 0.00
CA LEU A 176 -9.94 19.58 1.45
C LEU A 176 -10.47 20.95 1.91
N LEU A 177 -9.85 22.04 1.47
CA LEU A 177 -10.27 23.40 1.80
C LEU A 177 -11.69 23.68 1.31
N ARG A 178 -12.07 23.18 0.13
CA ARG A 178 -13.44 23.27 -0.39
C ARG A 178 -14.43 22.55 0.51
N ILE A 179 -14.11 21.34 0.99
CA ILE A 179 -14.95 20.58 1.92
C ILE A 179 -15.16 21.36 3.22
N ILE A 180 -14.07 21.83 3.84
CA ILE A 180 -14.11 22.54 5.14
C ILE A 180 -14.88 23.86 5.04
N ARG A 181 -14.52 24.72 4.08
CA ARG A 181 -15.06 26.09 3.98
C ARG A 181 -16.55 26.11 3.66
N ARG A 182 -17.00 25.17 2.83
CA ARG A 182 -18.39 25.06 2.41
C ARG A 182 -19.20 24.11 3.30
N LYS A 183 -18.55 23.45 4.27
CA LYS A 183 -19.15 22.45 5.17
C LYS A 183 -19.88 21.36 4.38
N LEU A 184 -19.24 20.87 3.32
CA LEU A 184 -19.83 19.87 2.43
C LEU A 184 -19.75 18.49 3.06
N GLN A 185 -20.81 17.71 2.86
CA GLN A 185 -20.79 16.27 3.03
C GLN A 185 -20.25 15.66 1.73
N ALA A 186 -18.96 15.32 1.72
CA ALA A 186 -18.29 14.76 0.57
C ALA A 186 -18.29 13.23 0.61
N VAL A 187 -18.51 12.61 -0.54
CA VAL A 187 -18.43 11.16 -0.73
C VAL A 187 -17.61 10.86 -1.97
N THR A 188 -16.84 9.77 -1.91
CA THR A 188 -16.19 9.19 -3.09
C THR A 188 -16.94 7.92 -3.50
N VAL A 189 -17.33 7.85 -4.77
CA VAL A 189 -17.78 6.59 -5.39
C VAL A 189 -16.59 5.93 -6.08
N SER A 190 -16.51 4.61 -5.99
CA SER A 190 -15.43 3.81 -6.59
C SER A 190 -16.04 2.71 -7.45
N VAL A 191 -15.81 2.74 -8.76
CA VAL A 191 -16.20 1.68 -9.71
C VAL A 191 -14.97 0.87 -10.09
N ARG A 192 -15.04 -0.47 -10.02
CA ARG A 192 -13.90 -1.36 -10.29
C ARG A 192 -13.99 -1.97 -11.69
N LEU A 193 -12.85 -2.20 -12.31
CA LEU A 193 -12.66 -2.87 -13.60
C LEU A 193 -11.69 -4.05 -13.44
N PRO A 194 -12.00 -5.25 -13.97
CA PRO A 194 -11.11 -6.40 -13.95
C PRO A 194 -10.07 -6.29 -15.09
N LEU A 195 -9.24 -5.25 -15.03
CA LEU A 195 -8.26 -4.90 -16.06
C LEU A 195 -6.90 -4.71 -15.40
N LEU A 196 -5.86 -5.33 -15.98
CA LEU A 196 -4.46 -5.14 -15.62
C LEU A 196 -3.78 -4.30 -16.69
N LEU A 197 -3.04 -3.28 -16.24
CA LEU A 197 -2.16 -2.47 -17.07
C LEU A 197 -0.81 -2.32 -16.37
N CYS A 198 0.22 -2.02 -17.15
CA CYS A 198 1.54 -1.64 -16.64
C CYS A 198 1.91 -0.27 -17.24
N GLY A 199 2.96 0.36 -16.72
CA GLY A 199 3.34 1.71 -17.18
C GLY A 199 3.62 1.76 -18.69
N GLU A 200 4.11 0.67 -19.27
CA GLU A 200 4.55 0.53 -20.65
C GLU A 200 3.41 0.51 -21.67
N ASN A 201 2.18 0.20 -21.25
CA ASN A 201 0.98 0.24 -22.10
C ASN A 201 -0.06 1.26 -21.64
N SER A 202 0.24 2.08 -20.63
CA SER A 202 -0.68 3.06 -20.04
C SER A 202 -0.12 4.49 -19.95
N MET A 203 0.90 4.82 -20.75
CA MET A 203 1.44 6.18 -20.81
C MET A 203 0.38 7.20 -21.23
N THR A 204 0.33 8.33 -20.53
CA THR A 204 -0.76 9.32 -20.65
C THR A 204 -0.59 10.31 -21.81
N ASP A 205 0.54 10.28 -22.50
CA ASP A 205 0.78 11.04 -23.73
C ASP A 205 0.37 10.27 -25.00
N VAL A 206 -0.05 9.00 -24.85
CA VAL A 206 -0.51 8.11 -25.92
C VAL A 206 -1.97 7.68 -25.68
N SER A 207 -2.76 7.58 -26.75
CA SER A 207 -4.14 7.05 -26.68
C SER A 207 -4.10 5.52 -26.49
N PRO A 208 -5.00 4.94 -25.68
CA PRO A 208 -6.25 5.53 -25.19
C PRO A 208 -6.12 6.36 -23.90
N MET A 209 -5.04 6.26 -23.13
CA MET A 209 -4.93 6.95 -21.84
C MET A 209 -4.98 8.46 -21.96
N LYS A 210 -4.35 9.03 -22.98
CA LYS A 210 -4.46 10.46 -23.29
C LYS A 210 -5.91 10.95 -23.38
N ASP A 211 -6.76 10.20 -24.09
CA ASP A 211 -8.16 10.55 -24.29
C ASP A 211 -8.98 10.32 -23.01
N LEU A 212 -8.71 9.23 -22.29
CA LEU A 212 -9.35 8.92 -21.01
C LEU A 212 -9.03 9.98 -19.94
N ILE A 213 -7.80 10.48 -19.88
CA ILE A 213 -7.42 11.59 -19.00
C ILE A 213 -8.13 12.89 -19.41
N ALA A 214 -8.33 13.14 -20.70
CA ALA A 214 -9.15 14.27 -21.15
C ALA A 214 -10.63 14.15 -20.67
N GLU A 215 -11.20 12.95 -20.70
CA GLU A 215 -12.54 12.67 -20.17
C GLU A 215 -12.61 12.91 -18.65
N VAL A 216 -11.56 12.59 -17.90
CA VAL A 216 -11.44 12.90 -16.47
C VAL A 216 -11.47 14.41 -16.21
N TYR A 217 -10.75 15.20 -17.02
CA TYR A 217 -10.79 16.67 -16.90
C TYR A 217 -12.20 17.21 -17.17
N GLU A 218 -12.89 16.70 -18.19
CA GLU A 218 -14.26 17.13 -18.49
C GLU A 218 -15.26 16.72 -17.40
N ALA A 219 -15.16 15.50 -16.87
CA ALA A 219 -15.98 15.06 -15.72
C ALA A 219 -15.77 15.96 -14.50
N SER A 220 -14.54 16.37 -14.23
CA SER A 220 -14.18 17.27 -13.12
C SER A 220 -14.77 18.68 -13.24
N ARG A 221 -15.27 19.08 -14.42
CA ARG A 221 -15.93 20.38 -14.64
C ARG A 221 -17.43 20.35 -14.33
N HIS A 222 -18.01 19.17 -14.16
CA HIS A 222 -19.43 19.04 -13.81
C HIS A 222 -19.69 19.61 -12.42
N LYS A 223 -20.80 20.36 -12.26
CA LYS A 223 -21.09 21.19 -11.07
C LYS A 223 -20.95 20.45 -9.73
N HIS A 224 -21.36 19.19 -9.69
CA HIS A 224 -21.42 18.37 -8.47
C HIS A 224 -20.24 17.41 -8.30
N VAL A 225 -19.39 17.29 -9.32
CA VAL A 225 -18.13 16.55 -9.25
C VAL A 225 -17.06 17.49 -8.72
N MET A 226 -16.40 17.09 -7.65
CA MET A 226 -15.31 17.85 -7.03
C MET A 226 -13.96 17.37 -7.54
N ASN A 227 -13.83 16.07 -7.78
CA ASN A 227 -12.67 15.47 -8.42
C ASN A 227 -13.06 14.12 -9.05
N ALA A 228 -12.40 13.73 -10.13
CA ALA A 228 -12.52 12.41 -10.75
C ALA A 228 -11.12 11.95 -11.16
N ASP A 229 -10.79 10.67 -11.04
CA ASP A 229 -9.48 10.11 -11.43
C ASP A 229 -9.57 8.59 -11.73
N TYR A 230 -8.60 8.08 -12.50
CA TYR A 230 -8.32 6.65 -12.63
C TYR A 230 -7.18 6.25 -11.69
N VAL A 231 -7.28 5.09 -11.06
CA VAL A 231 -6.16 4.36 -10.42
C VAL A 231 -6.01 3.02 -11.12
N LEU A 232 -4.82 2.73 -11.64
CA LEU A 232 -4.56 1.62 -12.55
C LEU A 232 -4.19 0.31 -11.81
N GLY A 233 -3.91 0.39 -10.51
CA GLY A 233 -3.31 -0.71 -9.77
C GLY A 233 -1.84 -0.93 -10.12
N PHE A 234 -1.17 -1.75 -9.32
CA PHE A 234 0.21 -2.16 -9.56
C PHE A 234 0.26 -3.65 -9.91
N PRO A 235 0.58 -4.01 -11.17
CA PRO A 235 0.48 -5.41 -11.61
C PRO A 235 1.46 -6.33 -10.89
N TRP A 236 2.56 -5.80 -10.34
CA TRP A 236 3.58 -6.60 -9.66
C TRP A 236 3.37 -6.75 -8.15
N ALA A 237 2.16 -6.46 -7.64
CA ALA A 237 1.77 -6.73 -6.26
C ALA A 237 0.69 -7.81 -6.20
N ASP A 238 1.00 -9.09 -5.98
CA ASP A 238 0.04 -10.19 -5.88
C ASP A 238 -0.93 -10.00 -4.68
N THR A 239 -2.10 -9.44 -4.96
CA THR A 239 -3.15 -9.10 -3.98
C THR A 239 -4.53 -9.38 -4.57
N PRO A 240 -5.53 -9.78 -3.77
CA PRO A 240 -6.91 -9.95 -4.24
C PRO A 240 -7.57 -8.64 -4.71
N HIS A 241 -6.89 -7.50 -4.55
CA HIS A 241 -7.39 -6.17 -4.87
C HIS A 241 -6.97 -5.67 -6.26
N HIS A 242 -6.36 -6.53 -7.08
CA HIS A 242 -6.00 -6.19 -8.47
C HIS A 242 -7.17 -5.63 -9.28
N GLY A 243 -6.79 -4.73 -10.17
CA GLY A 243 -7.69 -4.11 -11.13
C GLY A 243 -7.63 -2.59 -11.06
N ILE A 244 -8.28 -1.99 -12.03
CA ILE A 244 -8.41 -0.54 -12.13
C ILE A 244 -9.62 -0.10 -11.31
N ARG A 245 -9.54 1.09 -10.71
CA ARG A 245 -10.73 1.78 -10.21
C ARG A 245 -10.86 3.17 -10.79
N VAL A 246 -12.11 3.59 -10.93
CA VAL A 246 -12.50 4.98 -11.19
C VAL A 246 -13.00 5.57 -9.87
N LEU A 247 -12.37 6.66 -9.43
CA LEU A 247 -12.71 7.38 -8.22
C LEU A 247 -13.38 8.70 -8.59
N VAL A 248 -14.60 8.94 -8.12
CA VAL A 248 -15.29 10.22 -8.31
C VAL A 248 -15.73 10.76 -6.96
N THR A 249 -15.16 11.89 -6.57
CA THR A 249 -15.48 12.60 -5.33
C THR A 249 -16.43 13.75 -5.62
N GLY A 250 -17.48 13.88 -4.81
CA GLY A 250 -18.42 14.99 -4.94
C GLY A 250 -19.34 15.12 -3.73
N GLU A 251 -20.40 15.90 -3.90
CA GLU A 251 -21.38 16.14 -2.83
C GLU A 251 -22.31 14.93 -2.66
N ALA A 252 -22.45 14.42 -1.43
CA ALA A 252 -23.24 13.22 -1.13
C ALA A 252 -24.71 13.31 -1.54
N ALA A 253 -25.29 14.53 -1.52
CA ALA A 253 -26.65 14.81 -1.98
C ALA A 253 -26.86 14.51 -3.49
N HIS A 254 -25.77 14.37 -4.25
CA HIS A 254 -25.77 14.14 -5.69
C HIS A 254 -25.19 12.76 -6.07
N LEU A 255 -25.28 11.78 -5.16
CA LEU A 255 -24.72 10.44 -5.31
C LEU A 255 -24.98 9.79 -6.67
N GLU A 256 -26.22 9.81 -7.16
CA GLU A 256 -26.55 9.21 -8.47
C GLU A 256 -25.77 9.86 -9.62
N SER A 257 -25.59 11.17 -9.59
CA SER A 257 -24.79 11.88 -10.60
C SER A 257 -23.31 11.49 -10.52
N LEU A 258 -22.78 11.25 -9.31
CA LEU A 258 -21.39 10.80 -9.14
C LEU A 258 -21.22 9.37 -9.68
N LEU A 259 -22.17 8.48 -9.38
CA LEU A 259 -22.20 7.11 -9.91
C LEU A 259 -22.25 7.12 -11.44
N ASP A 260 -23.09 7.97 -12.05
CA ASP A 260 -23.19 8.05 -13.50
C ASP A 260 -21.86 8.46 -14.16
N HIS A 261 -21.14 9.44 -13.59
CA HIS A 261 -19.83 9.84 -14.09
C HIS A 261 -18.77 8.74 -13.90
N ALA A 262 -18.75 8.09 -12.72
CA ALA A 262 -17.80 7.01 -12.44
C ALA A 262 -18.03 5.81 -13.38
N THR A 263 -19.29 5.42 -13.59
CA THR A 263 -19.67 4.34 -14.51
C THR A 263 -19.38 4.70 -15.97
N LEU A 264 -19.59 5.95 -16.39
CA LEU A 264 -19.26 6.40 -17.74
C LEU A 264 -17.76 6.31 -18.03
N LEU A 265 -16.93 6.84 -17.13
CA LEU A 265 -15.47 6.76 -17.23
C LEU A 265 -15.00 5.29 -17.22
N ALA A 266 -15.59 4.45 -16.37
CA ALA A 266 -15.26 3.03 -16.32
C ALA A 266 -15.62 2.30 -17.63
N ARG A 267 -16.81 2.56 -18.18
CA ARG A 267 -17.23 2.03 -19.50
C ARG A 267 -16.26 2.45 -20.60
N SER A 268 -15.89 3.73 -20.63
CA SER A 268 -14.98 4.28 -21.63
C SER A 268 -13.64 3.54 -21.66
N MET A 269 -13.07 3.26 -20.49
CA MET A 269 -11.83 2.50 -20.37
C MET A 269 -12.03 1.02 -20.73
N TRP A 270 -13.08 0.38 -20.23
CA TRP A 270 -13.36 -1.03 -20.51
C TRP A 270 -13.55 -1.30 -22.01
N GLU A 271 -14.28 -0.44 -22.72
CA GLU A 271 -14.51 -0.56 -24.16
C GLU A 271 -13.23 -0.38 -24.98
N ARG A 272 -12.23 0.34 -24.44
CA ARG A 272 -10.93 0.57 -25.06
C ARG A 272 -9.84 -0.39 -24.57
N ARG A 273 -10.14 -1.38 -23.73
CA ARG A 273 -9.15 -2.28 -23.10
C ARG A 273 -8.20 -2.95 -24.10
N GLU A 274 -8.68 -3.29 -25.30
CA GLU A 274 -7.87 -3.92 -26.36
C GLU A 274 -6.95 -2.93 -27.10
N GLN A 275 -7.10 -1.62 -26.87
CA GLN A 275 -6.29 -0.56 -27.48
C GLN A 275 -5.05 -0.22 -26.64
N PHE A 276 -4.92 -0.76 -25.43
CA PHE A 276 -3.75 -0.58 -24.57
C PHE A 276 -2.59 -1.45 -25.06
N LEU A 277 -1.90 -0.95 -26.08
CA LEU A 277 -0.73 -1.58 -26.68
C LEU A 277 0.57 -0.94 -26.15
N PHE A 278 1.67 -1.69 -26.21
CA PHE A 278 2.98 -1.14 -25.89
C PHE A 278 3.39 -0.06 -26.88
N SER A 279 4.08 0.99 -26.39
CA SER A 279 4.57 2.06 -27.25
C SER A 279 5.73 1.65 -28.15
N GLU A 280 6.46 0.61 -27.73
CA GLU A 280 7.57 0.03 -28.47
C GLU A 280 7.21 -1.37 -28.95
N GLU A 281 7.92 -1.86 -29.97
CA GLU A 281 7.78 -3.23 -30.43
C GLU A 281 8.26 -4.19 -29.34
N ALA A 282 7.37 -5.08 -28.90
CA ALA A 282 7.66 -6.05 -27.84
C ALA A 282 7.77 -7.46 -28.42
N TYR A 283 8.86 -8.15 -28.08
CA TYR A 283 9.17 -9.50 -28.56
C TYR A 283 9.61 -10.40 -27.40
N PRO A 284 9.38 -11.73 -27.48
CA PRO A 284 10.08 -12.68 -26.63
C PRO A 284 11.59 -12.45 -26.69
N LEU A 285 12.30 -12.63 -25.57
CA LEU A 285 13.73 -12.33 -25.45
C LEU A 285 14.58 -12.77 -26.65
N GLU A 286 14.49 -14.04 -27.05
CA GLU A 286 15.34 -14.58 -28.11
C GLU A 286 15.09 -13.88 -29.45
N GLU A 287 13.83 -13.60 -29.79
CA GLU A 287 13.44 -12.88 -31.01
C GLU A 287 13.87 -11.41 -30.95
N ALA A 288 13.73 -10.75 -29.80
CA ALA A 288 14.19 -9.37 -29.60
C ALA A 288 15.69 -9.24 -29.91
N LEU A 289 16.50 -10.20 -29.42
CA LEU A 289 17.94 -10.22 -29.66
C LEU A 289 18.29 -10.54 -31.12
N ASP A 290 17.56 -11.47 -31.75
CA ASP A 290 17.79 -11.84 -33.15
C ASP A 290 17.46 -10.66 -34.09
N VAL A 291 16.37 -9.94 -33.83
CA VAL A 291 16.00 -8.70 -34.54
C VAL A 291 17.08 -7.62 -34.34
N ALA A 292 17.47 -7.36 -33.08
CA ALA A 292 18.46 -6.33 -32.77
C ALA A 292 19.84 -6.62 -33.39
N LEU A 293 20.29 -7.87 -33.36
CA LEU A 293 21.61 -8.24 -33.92
C LEU A 293 21.60 -8.35 -35.45
N GLY A 294 20.47 -8.76 -36.04
CA GLY A 294 20.31 -8.88 -37.49
C GLY A 294 20.32 -7.53 -38.21
N GLU A 295 19.58 -6.53 -37.70
CA GLU A 295 19.48 -5.21 -38.32
C GLU A 295 20.69 -4.32 -38.08
N SER A 296 21.32 -4.46 -36.91
CA SER A 296 22.53 -3.70 -36.58
C SER A 296 23.73 -4.04 -37.47
N ALA A 297 23.63 -5.05 -38.34
CA ALA A 297 24.65 -5.41 -39.32
C ALA A 297 24.73 -4.43 -40.52
N GLY A 298 23.72 -3.57 -40.71
CA GLY A 298 23.55 -2.79 -41.94
C GLY A 298 24.16 -1.37 -41.98
N SER A 299 24.20 -0.61 -40.88
CA SER A 299 24.81 0.74 -40.88
C SER A 299 24.91 1.35 -39.47
N VAL A 300 26.13 1.66 -39.02
CA VAL A 300 26.41 2.37 -37.75
C VAL A 300 25.91 3.85 -37.77
N SER A 301 25.56 4.38 -38.95
CA SER A 301 25.25 5.81 -39.11
C SER A 301 23.88 6.26 -38.58
N ALA A 302 22.98 5.32 -38.23
CA ALA A 302 21.62 5.64 -37.78
C ALA A 302 21.45 5.76 -36.24
N GLY A 303 22.47 5.38 -35.45
CA GLY A 303 22.39 5.28 -33.99
C GLY A 303 22.19 3.83 -33.50
N PRO A 304 22.44 3.54 -32.20
CA PRO A 304 22.31 2.18 -31.65
C PRO A 304 20.86 1.70 -31.67
N ILE A 305 20.66 0.39 -31.73
CA ILE A 305 19.36 -0.21 -31.33
C ILE A 305 19.33 -0.23 -29.81
N VAL A 306 18.21 0.18 -29.21
CA VAL A 306 18.02 0.12 -27.76
C VAL A 306 17.02 -0.99 -27.44
N VAL A 307 17.42 -1.93 -26.58
CA VAL A 307 16.56 -3.01 -26.09
C VAL A 307 16.33 -2.78 -24.60
N SER A 308 15.06 -2.70 -24.19
CA SER A 308 14.70 -2.68 -22.78
C SER A 308 14.52 -4.11 -22.27
N ASP A 309 15.28 -4.48 -21.24
CA ASP A 309 15.10 -5.69 -20.44
C ASP A 309 13.99 -5.44 -19.42
N THR A 310 12.75 -5.79 -19.78
CA THR A 310 11.56 -5.34 -19.06
C THR A 310 11.34 -6.07 -17.73
N GLY A 311 11.79 -7.32 -17.63
CA GLY A 311 11.61 -8.18 -16.46
C GLY A 311 12.46 -7.82 -15.25
N ASP A 312 13.44 -6.93 -15.40
CA ASP A 312 14.36 -6.51 -14.33
C ASP A 312 14.47 -4.98 -14.22
N ASN A 313 13.33 -4.28 -14.28
CA ASN A 313 13.23 -2.83 -14.19
C ASN A 313 13.29 -2.34 -12.71
N PRO A 314 14.36 -1.65 -12.26
CA PRO A 314 14.48 -1.17 -10.89
C PRO A 314 13.40 -0.14 -10.50
N THR A 315 12.75 0.49 -11.46
CA THR A 315 11.73 1.54 -11.21
C THR A 315 10.33 0.98 -11.02
N ALA A 316 10.17 -0.33 -11.18
CA ALA A 316 9.00 -1.09 -10.76
C ALA A 316 9.37 -2.12 -9.68
N GLY A 317 10.49 -1.89 -8.97
CA GLY A 317 10.88 -2.68 -7.81
C GLY A 317 11.72 -3.91 -8.09
N ALA A 318 12.21 -4.13 -9.32
CA ALA A 318 13.16 -5.19 -9.57
C ALA A 318 14.53 -4.90 -8.92
N ALA A 319 15.31 -5.95 -8.73
CA ALA A 319 16.58 -5.86 -8.04
C ALA A 319 17.76 -5.45 -8.94
N CYS A 320 17.56 -5.38 -10.27
CA CYS A 320 18.52 -4.88 -11.27
C CYS A 320 19.77 -5.76 -11.41
N HIS A 321 19.71 -7.03 -11.00
CA HIS A 321 20.87 -7.93 -10.96
C HIS A 321 20.79 -9.07 -11.97
N VAL A 322 19.72 -9.17 -12.77
CA VAL A 322 19.49 -10.32 -13.67
C VAL A 322 20.42 -10.23 -14.89
N THR A 323 21.21 -11.28 -15.13
CA THR A 323 22.21 -11.34 -16.22
C THR A 323 21.74 -12.11 -17.44
N LEU A 324 20.47 -12.52 -17.50
CA LEU A 324 19.94 -13.37 -18.58
C LEU A 324 20.19 -12.78 -19.98
N VAL A 325 19.93 -11.48 -20.18
CA VAL A 325 20.17 -10.82 -21.47
C VAL A 325 21.66 -10.81 -21.83
N LEU A 326 22.54 -10.52 -20.85
CA LEU A 326 23.99 -10.54 -21.03
C LEU A 326 24.47 -11.95 -21.44
N GLU A 327 24.00 -12.98 -20.75
CA GLU A 327 24.31 -14.37 -21.06
C GLU A 327 23.94 -14.72 -22.51
N ARG A 328 22.72 -14.38 -22.95
CA ARG A 328 22.25 -14.63 -24.32
C ARG A 328 23.04 -13.86 -25.39
N LEU A 329 23.48 -12.65 -25.07
CA LEU A 329 24.33 -11.86 -25.97
C LEU A 329 25.74 -12.45 -26.10
N LEU A 330 26.31 -12.95 -25.00
CA LEU A 330 27.62 -13.62 -25.01
C LEU A 330 27.58 -14.92 -25.83
N GLU A 331 26.52 -15.73 -25.67
CA GLU A 331 26.31 -16.95 -26.47
C GLU A 331 26.23 -16.67 -27.98
N ARG A 332 25.67 -15.51 -28.35
CA ARG A 332 25.58 -15.05 -29.75
C ARG A 332 26.85 -14.36 -30.26
N GLY A 333 27.85 -14.18 -29.42
CA GLY A 333 29.09 -13.48 -29.78
C GLY A 333 28.87 -12.01 -30.11
N ALA A 334 27.93 -11.35 -29.43
CA ALA A 334 27.63 -9.95 -29.67
C ALA A 334 28.86 -9.05 -29.45
N ASP A 335 29.01 -8.05 -30.31
CA ASP A 335 30.12 -7.11 -30.31
C ASP A 335 29.62 -5.66 -30.33
N ARG A 336 30.42 -4.74 -29.78
CA ARG A 336 30.05 -3.31 -29.67
C ARG A 336 28.67 -3.15 -29.03
N THR A 337 28.43 -3.90 -27.97
CA THR A 337 27.17 -3.90 -27.20
C THR A 337 27.43 -3.35 -25.81
N LEU A 338 26.46 -2.61 -25.27
CA LEU A 338 26.44 -2.16 -23.89
C LEU A 338 25.29 -2.84 -23.13
N VAL A 339 25.53 -3.29 -21.90
CA VAL A 339 24.48 -3.69 -20.95
C VAL A 339 24.53 -2.77 -19.72
N ALA A 340 23.45 -2.04 -19.51
CA ALA A 340 23.27 -1.06 -18.43
C ALA A 340 21.99 -1.39 -17.64
N VAL A 341 22.01 -1.73 -16.37
CA VAL A 341 23.11 -1.88 -15.41
C VAL A 341 22.92 -3.22 -14.69
N ILE A 342 24.00 -3.84 -14.21
CA ILE A 342 23.91 -5.02 -13.33
C ILE A 342 24.34 -4.59 -11.92
N ALA A 343 23.39 -4.62 -10.98
CA ALA A 343 23.62 -4.31 -9.59
C ALA A 343 24.26 -5.49 -8.86
N ASP A 344 25.55 -5.37 -8.53
CA ASP A 344 26.32 -6.41 -7.86
C ASP A 344 27.50 -5.79 -7.08
N ALA A 345 27.27 -5.57 -5.79
CA ALA A 345 28.27 -5.01 -4.88
C ALA A 345 29.55 -5.87 -4.78
N ALA A 346 29.44 -7.19 -4.89
CA ALA A 346 30.60 -8.08 -4.80
C ALA A 346 31.48 -7.93 -6.05
N SER A 347 30.86 -7.94 -7.23
CA SER A 347 31.58 -7.72 -8.49
C SER A 347 32.19 -6.32 -8.57
N TYR A 348 31.47 -5.27 -8.14
CA TYR A 348 32.03 -3.92 -8.06
C TYR A 348 33.28 -3.87 -7.17
N ARG A 349 33.24 -4.46 -5.97
CA ARG A 349 34.40 -4.49 -5.04
C ARG A 349 35.59 -5.22 -5.65
N ALA A 350 35.36 -6.36 -6.32
CA ALA A 350 36.43 -7.08 -7.01
C ALA A 350 37.09 -6.21 -8.11
N CYS A 351 36.29 -5.46 -8.88
CA CYS A 351 36.83 -4.51 -9.86
C CYS A 351 37.62 -3.38 -9.20
N LEU A 352 37.13 -2.85 -8.08
CA LEU A 352 37.79 -1.77 -7.33
C LEU A 352 39.15 -2.24 -6.78
N GLU A 353 39.21 -3.44 -6.21
CA GLU A 353 40.43 -4.03 -5.65
C GLU A 353 41.48 -4.33 -6.73
N ALA A 354 41.05 -4.80 -7.90
CA ALA A 354 41.94 -5.11 -9.01
C ALA A 354 42.46 -3.85 -9.75
N GLY A 355 41.63 -2.82 -9.84
CA GLY A 355 41.95 -1.56 -10.51
C GLY A 355 41.71 -1.55 -12.03
N ALA A 356 41.68 -0.36 -12.63
CA ALA A 356 41.47 -0.20 -14.06
C ALA A 356 42.62 -0.82 -14.89
N GLY A 357 42.28 -1.46 -16.00
CA GLY A 357 43.17 -2.22 -16.88
C GLY A 357 43.44 -3.66 -16.42
N ALA A 358 42.96 -4.07 -15.23
CA ALA A 358 43.13 -5.43 -14.74
C ALA A 358 42.11 -6.39 -15.35
N LYS A 359 42.49 -7.67 -15.46
CA LYS A 359 41.55 -8.77 -15.72
C LYS A 359 41.09 -9.38 -14.40
N VAL A 360 39.79 -9.61 -14.28
CA VAL A 360 39.15 -10.15 -13.09
C VAL A 360 38.19 -11.28 -13.48
N GLU A 361 38.14 -12.32 -12.65
CA GLU A 361 37.11 -13.35 -12.74
C GLU A 361 35.97 -12.96 -11.79
N LEU A 362 34.76 -12.84 -12.32
CA LEU A 362 33.59 -12.41 -11.58
C LEU A 362 32.52 -13.50 -11.60
N ALA A 363 31.78 -13.58 -10.49
CA ALA A 363 30.50 -14.27 -10.41
C ALA A 363 29.42 -13.18 -10.44
N LEU A 364 29.07 -12.74 -11.65
CA LEU A 364 28.32 -11.51 -11.87
C LEU A 364 26.80 -11.71 -11.75
N GLY A 365 26.15 -10.87 -10.95
CA GLY A 365 24.68 -10.77 -10.84
C GLY A 365 24.01 -12.12 -10.56
N SER A 366 22.73 -12.29 -10.88
CA SER A 366 22.07 -13.62 -10.87
C SER A 366 21.58 -13.99 -12.26
N ARG A 367 21.69 -15.26 -12.63
CA ARG A 367 21.24 -15.70 -13.96
C ARG A 367 19.72 -15.64 -14.12
N ARG A 368 18.97 -15.69 -13.03
CA ARG A 368 17.50 -15.51 -12.94
C ARG A 368 17.17 -14.66 -11.70
N PRO A 369 15.97 -14.07 -11.60
CA PRO A 369 15.60 -13.15 -10.52
C PRO A 369 15.92 -13.69 -9.11
N ASP A 370 15.53 -14.93 -8.83
CA ASP A 370 15.65 -15.55 -7.50
C ASP A 370 16.70 -16.67 -7.47
N ALA A 371 17.54 -16.76 -8.50
CA ALA A 371 18.56 -17.79 -8.55
C ALA A 371 19.78 -17.45 -7.71
N ALA A 372 20.28 -18.46 -6.99
CA ALA A 372 21.54 -18.40 -6.27
C ALA A 372 22.76 -18.58 -7.18
N ASP A 373 22.58 -18.92 -8.47
CA ASP A 373 23.67 -19.05 -9.42
C ASP A 373 23.98 -17.74 -10.15
N HIS A 374 25.25 -17.37 -10.08
CA HIS A 374 25.80 -16.18 -10.70
C HIS A 374 26.36 -16.51 -12.09
N LEU A 375 26.51 -15.51 -12.97
CA LEU A 375 27.14 -15.70 -14.28
C LEU A 375 28.67 -15.63 -14.15
N PRO A 376 29.42 -16.74 -14.34
CA PRO A 376 30.88 -16.70 -14.31
C PRO A 376 31.42 -16.00 -15.57
N VAL A 377 32.21 -14.95 -15.39
CA VAL A 377 32.78 -14.16 -16.50
C VAL A 377 34.22 -13.74 -16.22
N SER A 378 35.04 -13.77 -17.28
CA SER A 378 36.36 -13.12 -17.29
C SER A 378 36.20 -11.72 -17.89
N ALA A 379 36.48 -10.69 -17.09
CA ALA A 379 36.22 -9.31 -17.44
C ALA A 379 37.49 -8.45 -17.37
N GLU A 380 37.62 -7.47 -18.25
CA GLU A 380 38.63 -6.41 -18.17
C GLU A 380 38.00 -5.14 -17.56
N VAL A 381 38.59 -4.60 -16.50
CA VAL A 381 38.10 -3.37 -15.87
C VAL A 381 38.50 -2.17 -16.72
N LEU A 382 37.55 -1.50 -17.38
CA LEU A 382 37.82 -0.35 -18.22
C LEU A 382 37.94 0.94 -17.41
N SER A 383 37.02 1.15 -16.46
CA SER A 383 36.98 2.37 -15.63
C SER A 383 36.23 2.14 -14.31
N LEU A 384 36.52 2.99 -13.32
CA LEU A 384 35.94 2.96 -11.98
C LEU A 384 35.41 4.36 -11.63
N HIS A 385 34.19 4.42 -11.11
CA HIS A 385 33.44 5.66 -10.91
C HIS A 385 32.80 5.69 -9.52
N PRO A 386 33.47 6.28 -8.52
CA PRO A 386 32.93 6.36 -7.16
C PRO A 386 31.86 7.46 -7.04
N GLY A 387 30.73 7.13 -6.40
CA GLY A 387 29.66 8.06 -6.08
C GLY A 387 29.09 8.81 -7.29
N ILE A 388 29.02 8.13 -8.44
CA ILE A 388 28.56 8.72 -9.68
C ILE A 388 27.04 8.82 -9.68
N ASP A 389 26.56 9.95 -10.18
CA ASP A 389 25.15 10.31 -10.20
C ASP A 389 24.56 10.03 -11.59
N PRO A 390 23.54 9.16 -11.72
CA PRO A 390 22.97 8.81 -13.02
C PRO A 390 22.31 9.98 -13.74
N ASP A 391 21.61 10.85 -13.00
CA ASP A 391 20.74 11.86 -13.58
C ASP A 391 21.17 13.31 -13.26
N GLY A 392 22.29 13.47 -12.56
CA GLY A 392 22.84 14.78 -12.21
C GLY A 392 22.01 15.54 -11.16
N ARG A 393 21.08 14.86 -10.46
CA ARG A 393 20.18 15.45 -9.46
C ARG A 393 20.50 15.04 -8.02
N ASP A 394 21.63 14.36 -7.81
CA ASP A 394 22.18 13.93 -6.53
C ASP A 394 21.27 12.98 -5.72
N LYS A 395 20.31 12.32 -6.38
CA LYS A 395 19.30 11.47 -5.70
C LYS A 395 19.64 9.98 -5.71
N GLN A 396 20.49 9.51 -6.63
CA GLN A 396 20.74 8.07 -6.83
C GLN A 396 22.23 7.75 -7.02
N ARG A 397 23.13 8.44 -6.30
CA ARG A 397 24.56 8.14 -6.40
C ARG A 397 24.86 6.68 -6.03
N SER A 398 25.60 6.00 -6.90
CA SER A 398 26.19 4.71 -6.61
C SER A 398 27.62 4.69 -7.09
N ASN A 399 28.42 3.83 -6.49
CA ASN A 399 29.67 3.43 -7.11
C ASN A 399 29.38 2.52 -8.32
N ALA A 400 30.17 2.67 -9.38
CA ALA A 400 30.06 1.86 -10.60
C ALA A 400 31.43 1.52 -11.20
N ALA A 401 31.50 0.40 -11.91
CA ALA A 401 32.62 0.00 -12.75
C ALA A 401 32.10 -0.26 -14.17
N VAL A 402 32.87 0.12 -15.18
CA VAL A 402 32.64 -0.36 -16.55
C VAL A 402 33.62 -1.48 -16.81
N VAL A 403 33.13 -2.65 -17.17
CA VAL A 403 33.94 -3.82 -17.48
C VAL A 403 33.65 -4.32 -18.90
N ARG A 404 34.64 -4.93 -19.56
CA ARG A 404 34.48 -5.58 -20.85
C ARG A 404 34.50 -7.09 -20.71
N ILE A 405 33.49 -7.75 -21.24
CA ILE A 405 33.34 -9.20 -21.27
C ILE A 405 33.16 -9.62 -22.73
N GLY A 406 34.21 -10.18 -23.34
CA GLY A 406 34.22 -10.43 -24.78
C GLY A 406 34.05 -9.13 -25.59
N GLY A 407 33.00 -9.06 -26.41
CA GLY A 407 32.64 -7.88 -27.22
C GLY A 407 31.67 -6.92 -26.55
N ILE A 408 31.33 -7.13 -25.28
CA ILE A 408 30.25 -6.42 -24.56
C ILE A 408 30.84 -5.60 -23.41
N ASP A 409 30.47 -4.33 -23.34
CA ASP A 409 30.72 -3.49 -22.17
C ASP A 409 29.52 -3.62 -21.20
N VAL A 410 29.81 -3.77 -19.91
CA VAL A 410 28.80 -3.93 -18.87
C VAL A 410 29.07 -2.91 -17.76
N ILE A 411 28.02 -2.19 -17.36
CA ILE A 411 28.06 -1.32 -16.20
C ILE A 411 27.68 -2.16 -14.97
N VAL A 412 28.62 -2.33 -14.05
CA VAL A 412 28.42 -3.01 -12.76
C VAL A 412 28.29 -1.95 -11.68
N ALA A 413 27.11 -1.84 -11.05
CA ALA A 413 26.87 -0.88 -9.98
C ALA A 413 26.86 -1.56 -8.61
N GLU A 414 27.32 -0.87 -7.57
CA GLU A 414 27.26 -1.38 -6.20
C GLU A 414 25.81 -1.53 -5.70
N ARG A 415 24.91 -0.66 -6.14
CA ARG A 415 23.49 -0.64 -5.77
C ARG A 415 22.62 -0.61 -7.04
N ARG A 416 21.36 -1.02 -6.90
CA ARG A 416 20.38 -0.89 -7.99
C ARG A 416 20.24 0.57 -8.40
N MET A 417 20.11 0.81 -9.69
CA MET A 417 20.05 2.15 -10.27
C MET A 417 19.25 2.13 -11.57
N ALA A 418 18.39 3.12 -11.75
CA ALA A 418 17.73 3.35 -13.02
C ALA A 418 18.61 4.24 -13.90
N VAL A 419 18.80 3.85 -15.16
CA VAL A 419 19.51 4.67 -16.14
C VAL A 419 18.51 5.19 -17.16
N TYR A 420 17.88 6.32 -16.85
CA TYR A 420 16.94 7.00 -17.76
C TYR A 420 17.62 7.98 -18.71
N ASP A 421 18.69 8.63 -18.26
CA ASP A 421 19.42 9.62 -19.06
C ASP A 421 20.64 8.95 -19.73
N PRO A 422 20.71 8.90 -21.08
CA PRO A 422 21.90 8.41 -21.78
C PRO A 422 23.15 9.27 -21.48
N GLY A 423 23.01 10.50 -20.99
CA GLY A 423 24.11 11.31 -20.46
C GLY A 423 24.89 10.64 -19.33
N TYR A 424 24.28 9.66 -18.63
CA TYR A 424 25.02 8.82 -17.69
C TYR A 424 26.19 8.08 -18.34
N LEU A 425 26.02 7.63 -19.59
CA LEU A 425 27.06 6.92 -20.33
C LEU A 425 28.28 7.83 -20.58
N GLU A 426 28.04 9.09 -20.95
CA GLU A 426 29.11 10.07 -21.13
C GLU A 426 29.88 10.34 -19.83
N ARG A 427 29.17 10.41 -18.69
CA ARG A 427 29.79 10.58 -17.36
C ARG A 427 30.67 9.39 -16.99
N LEU A 428 30.37 8.20 -17.50
CA LEU A 428 31.21 6.99 -17.37
C LEU A 428 32.35 6.93 -18.39
N GLY A 429 32.47 7.90 -19.30
CA GLY A 429 33.44 7.91 -20.38
C GLY A 429 33.08 7.02 -21.57
N LEU A 430 31.80 6.65 -21.71
CA LEU A 430 31.28 5.83 -22.80
C LEU A 430 30.60 6.72 -23.85
N ASP A 431 30.88 6.46 -25.13
CA ASP A 431 30.15 7.07 -26.24
C ASP A 431 29.02 6.15 -26.67
N ALA A 432 27.78 6.55 -26.39
CA ALA A 432 26.59 5.77 -26.72
C ALA A 432 26.48 5.46 -28.23
N ARG A 433 27.00 6.34 -29.10
CA ARG A 433 26.98 6.16 -30.57
C ARG A 433 28.04 5.19 -31.06
N SER A 434 29.00 4.82 -30.22
CA SER A 434 29.99 3.80 -30.55
C SER A 434 29.44 2.37 -30.48
N TYR A 435 28.30 2.18 -29.80
CA TYR A 435 27.62 0.89 -29.70
C TYR A 435 26.67 0.65 -30.88
N ARG A 436 26.52 -0.62 -31.25
CA ARG A 436 25.49 -1.11 -32.17
C ARG A 436 24.19 -1.43 -31.44
N LEU A 437 24.32 -1.89 -30.20
CA LEU A 437 23.23 -2.30 -29.33
C LEU A 437 23.47 -1.77 -27.92
N ILE A 438 22.44 -1.19 -27.31
CA ILE A 438 22.42 -0.82 -25.90
C ILE A 438 21.25 -1.53 -25.25
N VAL A 439 21.52 -2.31 -24.22
CA VAL A 439 20.49 -2.91 -23.36
C VAL A 439 20.35 -2.05 -22.12
N VAL A 440 19.13 -1.60 -21.84
CA VAL A 440 18.77 -0.89 -20.61
C VAL A 440 17.76 -1.69 -19.80
N LYS A 441 17.75 -1.51 -18.48
CA LYS A 441 16.71 -2.04 -17.59
C LYS A 441 15.72 -0.94 -17.25
N SER A 442 14.73 -0.75 -18.12
CA SER A 442 13.71 0.30 -17.98
C SER A 442 12.32 -0.24 -18.33
N GLY A 443 11.30 0.41 -17.79
CA GLY A 443 9.94 0.21 -18.21
C GLY A 443 9.68 0.88 -19.55
N TYR A 444 9.19 2.11 -19.52
CA TYR A 444 9.19 3.00 -20.68
C TYR A 444 10.60 3.49 -21.00
N LEU A 445 10.96 3.56 -22.28
CA LEU A 445 12.19 4.20 -22.72
C LEU A 445 12.06 5.72 -22.61
N SER A 446 13.09 6.37 -22.08
CA SER A 446 13.08 7.83 -21.97
C SER A 446 13.06 8.48 -23.37
N PRO A 447 12.49 9.69 -23.51
CA PRO A 447 12.57 10.44 -24.77
C PRO A 447 14.01 10.56 -25.29
N GLU A 448 14.99 10.71 -24.41
CA GLU A 448 16.41 10.83 -24.75
C GLU A 448 16.98 9.54 -25.36
N TYR A 449 16.65 8.37 -24.79
CA TYR A 449 17.04 7.09 -25.38
C TYR A 449 16.35 6.84 -26.73
N ARG A 450 15.07 7.23 -26.89
CA ARG A 450 14.37 7.14 -28.19
C ARG A 450 14.98 8.04 -29.26
N GLN A 451 15.43 9.25 -28.89
CA GLN A 451 16.10 10.16 -29.82
C GLN A 451 17.51 9.69 -30.21
N LEU A 452 18.19 9.02 -29.27
CA LEU A 452 19.49 8.41 -29.53
C LEU A 452 19.39 7.19 -30.45
N SER A 453 18.33 6.40 -30.31
CA SER A 453 18.20 5.09 -30.95
C SER A 453 17.75 5.17 -32.40
N SER A 454 18.22 4.22 -33.22
CA SER A 454 17.67 3.99 -34.56
C SER A 454 16.38 3.17 -34.52
N ARG A 455 16.23 2.35 -33.48
CA ARG A 455 15.06 1.53 -33.17
C ARG A 455 15.05 1.20 -31.68
N ALA A 456 13.86 1.07 -31.11
CA ALA A 456 13.62 0.77 -29.72
C ALA A 456 12.75 -0.49 -29.59
N LEU A 457 13.17 -1.43 -28.75
CA LEU A 457 12.51 -2.73 -28.58
C LEU A 457 12.31 -3.04 -27.10
N PHE A 458 11.20 -3.72 -26.78
CA PHE A 458 11.03 -4.41 -25.50
C PHE A 458 11.38 -5.89 -25.66
N ALA A 459 12.33 -6.36 -24.85
CA ALA A 459 12.58 -7.78 -24.67
C ALA A 459 11.77 -8.27 -23.48
N LEU A 460 10.75 -9.10 -23.76
CA LEU A 460 9.91 -9.74 -22.75
C LEU A 460 10.72 -10.79 -22.00
N THR A 461 11.43 -10.35 -20.99
CA THR A 461 12.24 -11.19 -20.10
C THR A 461 11.45 -11.60 -18.87
N PRO A 462 11.67 -12.83 -18.35
CA PRO A 462 11.11 -13.22 -17.06
C PRO A 462 11.77 -12.40 -15.95
N GLY A 463 10.98 -11.96 -14.98
CA GLY A 463 11.49 -11.39 -13.75
C GLY A 463 10.46 -10.66 -12.90
N HIS A 464 10.94 -10.00 -11.85
CA HIS A 464 10.10 -9.29 -10.86
C HIS A 464 9.15 -8.29 -11.52
N THR A 465 9.49 -7.77 -12.70
CA THR A 465 8.72 -6.74 -13.41
C THR A 465 8.31 -7.15 -14.82
N SER A 466 8.07 -8.44 -15.07
CA SER A 466 7.63 -8.91 -16.39
C SER A 466 6.40 -8.12 -16.87
N ILE A 467 6.45 -7.56 -18.08
CA ILE A 467 5.31 -6.85 -18.68
C ILE A 467 4.38 -7.78 -19.47
N ASP A 468 4.71 -9.07 -19.57
CA ASP A 468 3.82 -10.10 -20.14
C ASP A 468 2.76 -10.49 -19.11
N LEU A 469 1.85 -9.54 -18.82
CA LEU A 469 0.84 -9.63 -17.76
C LEU A 469 -0.06 -10.86 -17.92
N LYS A 470 -0.23 -11.35 -19.15
CA LYS A 470 -1.03 -12.54 -19.46
C LYS A 470 -0.47 -13.81 -18.80
N ASN A 471 0.85 -13.90 -18.65
CA ASN A 471 1.54 -15.09 -18.19
C ASN A 471 2.13 -14.96 -16.78
N ILE A 472 1.82 -13.89 -16.05
CA ILE A 472 2.18 -13.77 -14.64
C ILE A 472 1.30 -14.72 -13.82
N GLU A 473 1.93 -15.50 -12.93
CA GLU A 473 1.23 -16.38 -11.99
C GLU A 473 0.96 -15.61 -10.68
N TYR A 474 -0.28 -15.18 -10.48
CA TYR A 474 -0.74 -14.61 -9.20
C TYR A 474 -1.26 -15.73 -8.30
N ALA A 475 -0.74 -15.84 -7.08
CA ALA A 475 -1.17 -16.85 -6.12
C ALA A 475 -2.39 -16.39 -5.30
N LYS A 476 -2.57 -15.07 -5.12
CA LYS A 476 -3.65 -14.49 -4.30
C LYS A 476 -4.76 -13.86 -5.13
N SER A 477 -4.43 -13.30 -6.28
CA SER A 477 -5.43 -12.71 -7.17
C SER A 477 -6.41 -13.77 -7.64
N GLY A 478 -7.69 -13.61 -7.30
CA GLY A 478 -8.78 -14.50 -7.67
C GLY A 478 -9.75 -13.78 -8.58
N GLY A 479 -9.56 -13.84 -9.89
CA GLY A 479 -10.50 -13.26 -10.84
C GLY A 479 -10.14 -13.45 -12.30
N ASP A 480 -11.15 -13.25 -13.16
CA ASP A 480 -11.02 -13.20 -14.61
C ASP A 480 -10.52 -11.79 -15.00
N LEU A 481 -9.21 -11.55 -14.84
CA LEU A 481 -8.58 -10.27 -15.17
C LEU A 481 -8.17 -10.23 -16.65
N TYR A 482 -8.57 -9.21 -17.40
CA TYR A 482 -7.97 -8.96 -18.72
C TYR A 482 -6.56 -8.35 -18.54
N PRO A 483 -5.50 -8.79 -19.26
CA PRO A 483 -5.51 -9.73 -20.39
C PRO A 483 -5.18 -11.19 -20.03
N GLN A 484 -5.12 -11.57 -18.74
CA GLN A 484 -4.89 -12.97 -18.35
C GLN A 484 -6.01 -13.89 -18.85
N ASP A 485 -7.25 -13.46 -18.67
CA ASP A 485 -8.42 -14.05 -19.31
C ASP A 485 -8.95 -13.13 -20.42
N SER A 486 -8.82 -13.57 -21.67
CA SER A 486 -9.39 -12.88 -22.83
C SER A 486 -10.93 -12.88 -22.84
N ALA A 487 -11.56 -13.79 -22.10
CA ALA A 487 -13.01 -13.89 -21.96
C ALA A 487 -13.55 -13.09 -20.75
N ALA A 488 -12.68 -12.39 -20.01
CA ALA A 488 -13.07 -11.54 -18.89
C ALA A 488 -14.22 -10.61 -19.28
N THR A 489 -15.26 -10.58 -18.45
CA THR A 489 -16.43 -9.73 -18.63
C THR A 489 -16.53 -8.71 -17.50
N TRP A 490 -17.22 -7.61 -17.75
CA TRP A 490 -17.47 -6.58 -16.76
C TRP A 490 -18.93 -6.12 -16.86
N ASP A 491 -19.67 -6.23 -15.77
CA ASP A 491 -21.03 -5.73 -15.65
C ASP A 491 -21.03 -4.36 -14.98
N ALA A 492 -21.26 -3.33 -15.80
CA ALA A 492 -21.28 -1.95 -15.35
C ALA A 492 -22.41 -1.66 -14.34
N GLU A 493 -23.54 -2.35 -14.42
CA GLU A 493 -24.68 -2.13 -13.53
C GLU A 493 -24.45 -2.82 -12.17
N GLU A 494 -23.90 -4.03 -12.18
CA GLU A 494 -23.52 -4.72 -10.95
C GLU A 494 -22.49 -3.91 -10.15
N GLU A 495 -21.44 -3.42 -10.82
CA GLU A 495 -20.42 -2.58 -10.18
C GLU A 495 -20.95 -1.20 -9.76
N ARG A 496 -21.89 -0.62 -10.52
CA ARG A 496 -22.60 0.61 -10.10
C ARG A 496 -23.38 0.38 -8.81
N GLU A 497 -24.13 -0.71 -8.70
CA GLU A 497 -24.89 -1.04 -7.50
C GLU A 497 -23.99 -1.40 -6.32
N ARG A 498 -22.85 -2.05 -6.54
CA ARG A 498 -21.82 -2.24 -5.50
C ARG A 498 -21.30 -0.89 -5.00
N ALA A 499 -20.85 -0.03 -5.91
CA ALA A 499 -20.35 1.31 -5.58
C ALA A 499 -21.38 2.14 -4.82
N ARG A 500 -22.67 2.04 -5.21
CA ARG A 500 -23.80 2.67 -4.52
C ARG A 500 -23.95 2.17 -3.09
N ARG A 501 -23.93 0.85 -2.87
CA ARG A 501 -24.01 0.26 -1.52
C ARG A 501 -22.84 0.72 -0.65
N GLU A 502 -21.62 0.76 -1.20
CA GLU A 502 -20.45 1.23 -0.47
C GLU A 502 -20.54 2.71 -0.11
N ALA A 503 -20.89 3.57 -1.08
CA ALA A 503 -21.01 5.01 -0.86
C ALA A 503 -22.12 5.38 0.13
N LEU A 504 -23.16 4.55 0.28
CA LEU A 504 -24.23 4.76 1.27
C LEU A 504 -23.88 4.28 2.68
N ARG A 505 -22.82 3.47 2.87
CA ARG A 505 -22.43 3.00 4.21
C ARG A 505 -21.93 4.11 5.11
N LEU A 506 -21.14 5.04 4.59
CA LEU A 506 -20.59 6.17 5.33
C LEU A 506 -21.67 7.18 5.74
N PRO A 507 -22.53 7.66 4.84
CA PRO A 507 -23.70 8.44 5.21
C PRO A 507 -24.67 7.65 6.10
N ALA A 508 -24.72 6.31 6.09
CA ALA A 508 -25.49 5.58 7.11
C ALA A 508 -24.85 5.63 8.50
N LEU A 509 -23.53 5.87 8.58
CA LEU A 509 -22.76 6.12 9.81
C LEU A 509 -22.70 7.62 10.19
N GLU A 510 -22.94 8.55 9.24
CA GLU A 510 -22.98 10.01 9.46
C GLU A 510 -24.42 10.60 9.53
N ASN A 511 -25.32 10.22 8.60
CA ASN A 511 -26.80 10.31 8.75
C ASN A 511 -27.33 9.29 9.75
N ALA A 512 -26.44 8.54 10.38
CA ALA A 512 -26.70 8.17 11.74
C ALA A 512 -26.79 9.43 12.64
N ASP A 513 -27.95 10.08 12.54
CA ASP A 513 -28.80 10.21 13.70
C ASP A 513 -29.17 8.82 14.33
N ASN A 514 -28.41 7.73 14.11
CA ASN A 514 -28.10 6.66 15.09
C ASN A 514 -27.16 7.21 16.17
N ARG A 515 -27.39 8.45 16.55
CA ARG A 515 -27.67 8.65 17.95
C ARG A 515 -28.70 7.59 18.35
N HIS A 516 -28.35 6.65 19.23
CA HIS A 516 -29.44 6.03 19.97
C HIS A 516 -30.20 7.16 20.68
N GLU A 517 -31.49 7.08 20.93
CA GLU A 517 -32.11 8.09 21.81
C GLU A 517 -31.20 8.21 23.05
N PRO A 518 -30.54 9.35 23.40
CA PRO A 518 -29.57 9.38 24.50
C PRO A 518 -30.20 8.96 25.84
N VAL A 519 -31.52 8.82 25.83
CA VAL A 519 -32.37 8.30 26.88
C VAL A 519 -33.09 7.06 26.33
N PHE A 520 -32.58 5.86 26.62
CA PHE A 520 -33.26 4.61 26.29
C PHE A 520 -33.36 3.70 27.52
N ALA A 521 -34.25 2.71 27.44
CA ALA A 521 -34.30 1.60 28.37
C ALA A 521 -34.26 0.30 27.57
N ILE A 522 -33.30 -0.57 27.88
CA ILE A 522 -33.15 -1.87 27.25
C ILE A 522 -33.16 -2.99 28.30
N PRO A 523 -33.85 -4.10 28.05
CA PRO A 523 -33.75 -5.27 28.90
C PRO A 523 -32.38 -5.95 28.74
N PHE A 524 -31.91 -6.62 29.78
CA PHE A 524 -30.66 -7.38 29.78
C PHE A 524 -30.81 -8.73 29.04
N ASP A 525 -31.20 -8.67 27.77
CA ASP A 525 -31.27 -9.84 26.91
C ASP A 525 -30.77 -9.53 25.48
N PRO A 526 -30.16 -10.51 24.79
CA PRO A 526 -29.64 -10.36 23.43
C PRO A 526 -30.63 -9.77 22.42
N ALA A 527 -31.90 -10.20 22.48
CA ALA A 527 -32.92 -9.74 21.54
C ALA A 527 -33.30 -8.28 21.80
N GLY A 528 -33.30 -7.86 23.06
CA GLY A 528 -33.44 -6.48 23.49
C GLY A 528 -32.35 -5.58 22.91
N TYR A 529 -31.08 -5.96 23.08
CA TYR A 529 -29.94 -5.22 22.54
C TYR A 529 -29.99 -5.16 21.00
N ALA A 530 -30.23 -6.29 20.34
CA ALA A 530 -30.31 -6.34 18.87
C ALA A 530 -31.43 -5.45 18.30
N ARG A 531 -32.63 -5.45 18.92
CA ARG A 531 -33.74 -4.57 18.52
C ARG A 531 -33.42 -3.08 18.70
N ASN A 532 -32.46 -2.77 19.55
CA ASN A 532 -32.02 -1.42 19.87
C ASN A 532 -30.70 -1.06 19.14
N GLY A 533 -30.36 -1.78 18.08
CA GLY A 533 -29.26 -1.39 17.19
C GLY A 533 -27.87 -1.76 17.73
N ALA A 534 -27.77 -2.69 18.68
CA ALA A 534 -26.48 -3.20 19.11
C ALA A 534 -25.71 -3.85 17.94
N LYS A 535 -24.42 -3.55 17.84
CA LYS A 535 -23.48 -4.29 16.99
C LYS A 535 -23.21 -5.64 17.65
N VAL A 536 -23.50 -6.72 16.94
CA VAL A 536 -23.30 -8.09 17.44
C VAL A 536 -21.96 -8.62 16.94
N ILE A 537 -21.02 -8.84 17.85
CA ILE A 537 -19.69 -9.37 17.57
C ILE A 537 -19.66 -10.82 18.05
N LYS A 538 -19.39 -11.76 17.14
CA LYS A 538 -19.21 -13.18 17.47
C LYS A 538 -17.73 -13.53 17.44
N ARG A 539 -17.25 -14.24 18.47
CA ARG A 539 -15.87 -14.68 18.57
C ARG A 539 -15.83 -16.20 18.61
N ARG A 540 -15.13 -16.79 17.64
CA ARG A 540 -14.98 -18.23 17.47
C ARG A 540 -13.68 -18.75 18.08
N LEU A 541 -13.62 -20.05 18.34
CA LEU A 541 -12.48 -20.68 18.98
C LEU A 541 -11.20 -20.54 18.14
N SER A 542 -11.31 -20.62 16.82
CA SER A 542 -10.19 -20.40 15.87
C SER A 542 -9.48 -19.07 16.10
N GLN A 543 -10.26 -18.02 16.38
CA GLN A 543 -9.77 -16.65 16.60
C GLN A 543 -9.10 -16.48 17.97
N LEU A 544 -9.30 -17.42 18.90
CA LEU A 544 -8.80 -17.36 20.28
C LEU A 544 -7.72 -18.41 20.56
N ARG A 545 -7.32 -19.20 19.55
CA ARG A 545 -6.36 -20.30 19.69
C ARG A 545 -5.08 -19.95 20.44
N HIS A 546 -4.56 -18.74 20.22
CA HIS A 546 -3.30 -18.27 20.82
C HIS A 546 -3.39 -18.03 22.34
N LEU A 547 -4.61 -17.88 22.89
CA LEU A 547 -4.83 -17.63 24.31
C LEU A 547 -4.67 -18.90 25.16
N TYR A 548 -5.02 -20.06 24.59
CA TYR A 548 -4.98 -21.33 25.27
C TYR A 548 -3.56 -21.87 25.39
N SER A 549 -3.27 -22.47 26.54
CA SER A 549 -1.99 -23.09 26.84
C SER A 549 -1.81 -24.41 26.08
N ASP A 550 -2.88 -25.19 25.93
CA ASP A 550 -2.90 -26.43 25.15
C ASP A 550 -3.44 -26.20 23.73
N LYS A 551 -2.54 -25.76 22.84
CA LYS A 551 -2.87 -25.52 21.43
C LYS A 551 -3.30 -26.79 20.69
N ALA A 552 -2.78 -27.95 21.08
CA ALA A 552 -3.12 -29.23 20.45
C ALA A 552 -4.57 -29.63 20.76
N ALA A 553 -5.04 -29.39 22.00
CA ALA A 553 -6.43 -29.60 22.35
C ALA A 553 -7.38 -28.65 21.60
N VAL A 554 -6.97 -27.39 21.38
CA VAL A 554 -7.73 -26.46 20.51
C VAL A 554 -7.79 -26.97 19.07
N ASP A 555 -6.66 -27.37 18.50
CA ASP A 555 -6.60 -27.88 17.13
C ASP A 555 -7.47 -29.12 16.93
N LEU A 556 -7.52 -30.01 17.94
CA LEU A 556 -8.39 -31.18 17.92
C LEU A 556 -9.88 -30.79 17.88
N LEU A 557 -10.29 -29.77 18.63
CA LEU A 557 -11.66 -29.24 18.60
C LEU A 557 -11.99 -28.62 17.25
N LEU A 558 -11.07 -27.80 16.72
CA LEU A 558 -11.22 -27.13 15.41
C LEU A 558 -11.28 -28.12 14.25
N GLY A 559 -10.67 -29.30 14.38
CA GLY A 559 -10.80 -30.38 13.40
C GLY A 559 -12.22 -30.96 13.30
N ASN A 560 -13.09 -30.71 14.29
CA ASN A 560 -14.49 -31.13 14.28
C ASN A 560 -15.44 -29.95 13.98
N GLU A 561 -15.35 -28.88 14.75
CA GLU A 561 -16.15 -27.66 14.57
C GLU A 561 -15.42 -26.42 15.09
N ASP A 562 -15.73 -25.24 14.56
CA ASP A 562 -15.23 -23.96 15.07
C ASP A 562 -16.33 -23.22 15.87
N PRO A 563 -16.53 -23.57 17.17
CA PRO A 563 -17.64 -23.09 17.95
C PRO A 563 -17.52 -21.60 18.25
N VAL A 564 -18.67 -20.94 18.40
CA VAL A 564 -18.72 -19.59 18.96
C VAL A 564 -18.43 -19.68 20.45
N VAL A 565 -17.37 -19.00 20.90
CA VAL A 565 -16.96 -18.94 22.30
C VAL A 565 -17.78 -17.90 23.03
N TYR A 566 -17.95 -16.71 22.44
CA TYR A 566 -18.83 -15.67 22.98
C TYR A 566 -19.39 -14.73 21.93
N GLU A 567 -20.47 -14.05 22.33
CA GLU A 567 -21.08 -12.94 21.60
C GLU A 567 -21.08 -11.69 22.47
N VAL A 568 -20.71 -10.55 21.88
CA VAL A 568 -20.82 -9.23 22.50
C VAL A 568 -21.88 -8.44 21.74
N TYR A 569 -22.81 -7.87 22.48
CA TYR A 569 -23.84 -6.96 22.01
C TYR A 569 -23.44 -5.57 22.48
N GLU A 570 -22.74 -4.86 21.60
CA GLU A 570 -22.18 -3.55 21.86
C GLU A 570 -23.16 -2.47 21.43
N MET A 571 -23.61 -1.64 22.37
CA MET A 571 -24.46 -0.50 22.02
C MET A 571 -23.65 0.55 21.26
N PRO A 572 -24.25 1.27 20.30
CA PRO A 572 -23.57 2.34 19.58
C PRO A 572 -22.89 3.34 20.53
N HIS A 573 -21.67 3.74 20.17
CA HIS A 573 -20.76 4.53 21.00
C HIS A 573 -21.40 5.86 21.44
N PRO A 574 -21.23 6.30 22.70
CA PRO A 574 -21.98 7.44 23.20
C PRO A 574 -21.34 8.80 22.84
N TYR A 575 -22.07 9.88 23.11
CA TYR A 575 -21.95 11.23 22.52
C TYR A 575 -20.75 12.04 22.97
N ALA A 576 -20.19 11.71 24.13
CA ALA A 576 -19.16 12.48 24.78
C ALA A 576 -18.19 11.59 25.58
N PRO A 577 -16.96 12.06 25.82
CA PRO A 577 -15.99 11.37 26.69
C PRO A 577 -16.50 11.13 28.13
N THR A 578 -17.56 11.81 28.55
CA THR A 578 -18.21 11.66 29.86
C THR A 578 -19.26 10.55 29.92
N ASP A 579 -19.61 9.97 28.78
CA ASP A 579 -20.67 8.97 28.73
C ASP A 579 -20.14 7.56 29.09
N LEU A 580 -21.05 6.60 29.18
CA LEU A 580 -20.74 5.22 29.52
C LEU A 580 -20.89 4.31 28.30
N LEU A 581 -19.90 3.47 28.05
CA LEU A 581 -20.05 2.33 27.15
C LEU A 581 -20.78 1.22 27.90
N ILE A 582 -21.81 0.65 27.28
CA ILE A 582 -22.62 -0.41 27.88
C ILE A 582 -22.74 -1.61 26.94
N ASN A 583 -22.34 -2.78 27.43
CA ASN A 583 -22.23 -3.99 26.62
C ASN A 583 -22.88 -5.17 27.32
N LEU A 584 -23.57 -6.03 26.56
CA LEU A 584 -24.02 -7.33 27.04
C LEU A 584 -23.17 -8.41 26.40
N THR A 585 -22.61 -9.32 27.20
CA THR A 585 -21.84 -10.45 26.70
C THR A 585 -22.52 -11.76 27.05
N VAL A 586 -22.56 -12.68 26.09
CA VAL A 586 -22.97 -14.08 26.27
C VAL A 586 -21.75 -14.95 26.01
N LEU A 587 -21.17 -15.49 27.08
CA LEU A 587 -20.01 -16.39 27.02
C LEU A 587 -20.48 -17.84 27.17
N PHE A 588 -20.35 -18.62 26.09
CA PHE A 588 -20.85 -20.00 26.05
C PHE A 588 -20.02 -20.94 26.92
N PRO A 589 -20.62 -22.02 27.46
CA PRO A 589 -19.88 -23.02 28.20
C PRO A 589 -19.06 -23.88 27.24
N GLY A 590 -17.83 -24.20 27.63
CA GLY A 590 -16.92 -25.02 26.84
C GLY A 590 -15.52 -24.98 27.45
N GLN A 591 -14.66 -25.92 27.04
CA GLN A 591 -13.27 -25.98 27.49
C GLN A 591 -12.37 -26.49 26.36
N ALA A 592 -11.12 -26.03 26.32
CA ALA A 592 -10.07 -26.57 25.48
C ALA A 592 -8.85 -26.89 26.36
N GLY A 593 -8.39 -28.15 26.34
CA GLY A 593 -7.25 -28.57 27.18
C GLY A 593 -7.47 -28.42 28.69
N GLY A 594 -8.72 -28.45 29.14
CA GLY A 594 -9.10 -28.20 30.54
C GLY A 594 -9.19 -26.72 30.93
N GLU A 595 -8.86 -25.79 30.03
CA GLU A 595 -9.07 -24.35 30.23
C GLU A 595 -10.48 -23.95 29.75
N PRO A 596 -11.28 -23.23 30.56
CA PRO A 596 -12.61 -22.79 30.18
C PRO A 596 -12.62 -21.80 29.02
N TYR A 597 -13.75 -21.72 28.33
CA TYR A 597 -14.03 -20.68 27.36
C TYR A 597 -13.93 -19.30 28.00
N MET A 598 -13.25 -18.40 27.28
CA MET A 598 -12.84 -17.11 27.80
C MET A 598 -12.95 -16.00 26.77
N THR A 599 -13.13 -14.78 27.24
CA THR A 599 -12.99 -13.57 26.43
C THR A 599 -11.52 -13.30 26.07
N LYS A 600 -11.26 -12.45 25.06
CA LYS A 600 -9.86 -12.11 24.69
C LYS A 600 -9.14 -11.43 25.84
N GLY A 601 -9.81 -10.53 26.54
CA GLY A 601 -9.25 -9.69 27.60
C GLY A 601 -8.31 -8.62 27.06
N HIS A 602 -8.28 -7.48 27.75
CA HIS A 602 -7.55 -6.29 27.32
C HIS A 602 -7.18 -5.42 28.51
N PHE A 603 -6.19 -4.54 28.32
CA PHE A 603 -6.04 -3.34 29.12
C PHE A 603 -6.88 -2.21 28.50
N HIS A 604 -7.32 -1.26 29.33
CA HIS A 604 -7.61 0.08 28.83
C HIS A 604 -6.28 0.82 28.63
N ALA A 605 -6.13 1.50 27.49
CA ALA A 605 -4.94 2.29 27.19
C ALA A 605 -4.84 3.48 28.16
N GLU A 606 -5.99 4.07 28.51
CA GLU A 606 -6.11 5.07 29.56
C GLU A 606 -5.96 4.40 30.93
N PRO A 607 -4.88 4.69 31.69
CA PRO A 607 -4.57 3.98 32.92
C PRO A 607 -5.60 4.17 34.04
N ASP A 608 -6.43 5.20 33.97
CA ASP A 608 -7.40 5.56 35.02
C ASP A 608 -8.82 5.07 34.72
N THR A 609 -9.06 4.44 33.56
CA THR A 609 -10.41 4.03 33.16
C THR A 609 -10.77 2.66 33.76
N ALA A 610 -11.77 2.66 34.65
CA ALA A 610 -12.28 1.46 35.30
C ALA A 610 -13.40 0.78 34.49
N GLU A 611 -13.68 -0.49 34.82
CA GLU A 611 -14.82 -1.26 34.31
C GLU A 611 -15.54 -1.98 35.45
N ALA A 612 -16.88 -2.03 35.36
CA ALA A 612 -17.71 -2.86 36.20
C ALA A 612 -18.44 -3.91 35.37
N VAL A 613 -18.38 -5.16 35.81
CA VAL A 613 -19.09 -6.29 35.23
C VAL A 613 -20.18 -6.75 36.19
N ILE A 614 -21.42 -6.82 35.73
CA ILE A 614 -22.58 -7.26 36.49
C ILE A 614 -23.02 -8.62 35.96
N GLY A 615 -22.92 -9.66 36.78
CA GLY A 615 -23.36 -11.00 36.41
C GLY A 615 -24.89 -11.10 36.41
N LEU A 616 -25.45 -11.60 35.31
CA LEU A 616 -26.89 -11.69 35.08
C LEU A 616 -27.39 -13.13 35.11
N GLU A 617 -26.67 -14.04 34.45
CA GLU A 617 -26.96 -15.48 34.41
C GLU A 617 -25.67 -16.29 34.36
N GLY A 618 -25.71 -17.54 34.82
CA GLY A 618 -24.55 -18.43 34.82
C GLY A 618 -23.51 -18.09 35.90
N GLU A 619 -22.35 -18.74 35.80
CA GLU A 619 -21.24 -18.57 36.75
C GLU A 619 -19.89 -18.58 36.04
N GLY A 620 -19.00 -17.70 36.48
CA GLY A 620 -17.66 -17.53 35.95
C GLY A 620 -16.76 -16.74 36.87
N GLU A 621 -15.58 -16.40 36.37
CA GLU A 621 -14.61 -15.57 37.06
C GLU A 621 -14.11 -14.47 36.11
N MET A 622 -13.87 -13.26 36.63
CA MET A 622 -13.12 -12.21 35.96
C MET A 622 -11.69 -12.27 36.49
N LEU A 623 -10.77 -12.67 35.62
CA LEU A 623 -9.34 -12.63 35.82
C LEU A 623 -8.85 -11.19 35.61
N LEU A 624 -7.96 -10.73 36.47
CA LEU A 624 -7.44 -9.37 36.49
C LEU A 624 -5.91 -9.43 36.50
N GLN A 625 -5.27 -8.61 35.67
CA GLN A 625 -3.80 -8.54 35.60
C GLN A 625 -3.30 -7.10 35.55
N ARG A 626 -2.31 -6.74 36.37
CA ARG A 626 -1.55 -5.49 36.23
C ARG A 626 -0.37 -5.68 35.27
N ARG A 627 0.13 -4.58 34.71
CA ARG A 627 1.28 -4.59 33.80
C ARG A 627 2.59 -5.10 34.44
N ASP A 628 2.69 -5.07 35.76
CA ASP A 628 3.81 -5.64 36.53
C ASP A 628 3.66 -7.15 36.80
N GLY A 629 2.57 -7.77 36.33
CA GLY A 629 2.29 -9.20 36.46
C GLY A 629 1.43 -9.57 37.68
N GLU A 630 0.98 -8.61 38.50
CA GLU A 630 0.07 -8.93 39.62
C GLU A 630 -1.26 -9.51 39.08
N LEU A 631 -1.62 -10.71 39.55
CA LEU A 631 -2.85 -11.41 39.17
C LEU A 631 -3.88 -11.41 40.30
N ARG A 632 -5.14 -11.17 39.95
CA ARG A 632 -6.30 -11.36 40.83
C ARG A 632 -7.43 -12.02 40.08
N LYS A 633 -8.41 -12.55 40.82
CA LYS A 633 -9.67 -12.99 40.25
C LYS A 633 -10.82 -12.66 41.16
N VAL A 634 -11.97 -12.36 40.56
CA VAL A 634 -13.22 -12.06 41.26
C VAL A 634 -14.36 -12.82 40.59
N PRO A 635 -15.38 -13.26 41.34
CA PRO A 635 -16.49 -14.03 40.77
C PRO A 635 -17.33 -13.16 39.83
N VAL A 636 -17.90 -13.76 38.78
CA VAL A 636 -18.93 -13.18 37.92
C VAL A 636 -20.12 -14.14 37.93
N ARG A 637 -21.22 -13.76 38.57
CA ARG A 637 -22.43 -14.58 38.70
C ARG A 637 -23.65 -13.73 38.97
N GLN A 638 -24.83 -14.30 38.82
CA GLN A 638 -26.09 -13.58 38.99
C GLN A 638 -26.15 -12.79 40.31
N GLY A 639 -26.40 -11.48 40.19
CA GLY A 639 -26.57 -10.57 41.33
C GLY A 639 -25.26 -10.03 41.92
N TRP A 640 -24.12 -10.27 41.27
CA TRP A 640 -22.81 -9.76 41.68
C TRP A 640 -22.31 -8.65 40.76
N ILE A 641 -21.59 -7.68 41.35
CA ILE A 641 -20.82 -6.67 40.62
C ILE A 641 -19.33 -6.96 40.85
N SER A 642 -18.59 -7.03 39.77
CA SER A 642 -17.16 -7.34 39.72
C SER A 642 -16.45 -6.12 39.14
N TYR A 643 -15.55 -5.52 39.91
CA TYR A 643 -14.97 -4.21 39.58
C TYR A 643 -13.48 -4.33 39.26
N ALA A 644 -13.08 -3.79 38.11
CA ALA A 644 -11.70 -3.60 37.70
C ALA A 644 -11.39 -2.10 37.73
N GLY A 645 -10.55 -1.66 38.68
CA GLY A 645 -10.06 -0.28 38.70
C GLY A 645 -9.15 0.01 37.50
N GLY A 646 -8.86 1.30 37.28
CA GLY A 646 -7.89 1.72 36.27
C GLY A 646 -6.56 0.95 36.35
N GLY A 647 -6.01 0.60 35.20
CA GLY A 647 -4.70 -0.05 35.09
C GLY A 647 -4.71 -1.58 35.25
N TRP A 648 -5.89 -2.17 35.44
CA TRP A 648 -6.08 -3.62 35.43
C TRP A 648 -6.61 -4.08 34.07
N ALA A 649 -5.91 -5.00 33.43
CA ALA A 649 -6.52 -5.81 32.39
C ALA A 649 -7.55 -6.73 33.01
N HIS A 650 -8.57 -7.07 32.23
CA HIS A 650 -9.62 -7.99 32.67
C HIS A 650 -9.98 -9.00 31.58
N ARG A 651 -10.26 -10.23 31.98
CA ARG A 651 -10.73 -11.34 31.13
C ARG A 651 -11.78 -12.13 31.89
N VAL A 652 -12.96 -12.30 31.31
CA VAL A 652 -14.01 -13.16 31.89
C VAL A 652 -13.91 -14.58 31.34
N VAL A 653 -14.00 -15.56 32.22
CA VAL A 653 -14.02 -17.00 31.94
C VAL A 653 -15.34 -17.62 32.41
N ASN A 654 -15.91 -18.54 31.64
CA ASN A 654 -17.12 -19.27 32.03
C ASN A 654 -16.72 -20.59 32.70
N THR A 655 -16.93 -20.67 34.01
CA THR A 655 -16.60 -21.86 34.81
C THR A 655 -17.77 -22.83 34.96
N GLY A 656 -18.97 -22.44 34.50
CA GLY A 656 -20.18 -23.22 34.60
C GLY A 656 -20.49 -24.07 33.37
N ASN A 657 -21.65 -24.73 33.40
CA ASN A 657 -22.17 -25.58 32.31
C ASN A 657 -23.32 -24.93 31.52
N LYS A 658 -23.56 -23.64 31.73
CA LYS A 658 -24.57 -22.83 31.05
C LYS A 658 -23.92 -21.57 30.50
N PRO A 659 -24.55 -20.88 29.52
CA PRO A 659 -24.10 -19.56 29.10
C PRO A 659 -23.97 -18.62 30.30
N LEU A 660 -22.83 -17.94 30.40
CA LEU A 660 -22.59 -16.87 31.34
C LEU A 660 -22.98 -15.56 30.66
N VAL A 661 -24.01 -14.90 31.18
CA VAL A 661 -24.49 -13.62 30.67
C VAL A 661 -24.10 -12.53 31.66
N PHE A 662 -23.43 -11.50 31.18
CA PHE A 662 -23.03 -10.37 32.01
C PHE A 662 -23.11 -9.04 31.26
N PHE A 663 -23.38 -8.00 32.04
CA PHE A 663 -23.39 -6.62 31.58
C PHE A 663 -22.07 -5.95 31.97
N ALA A 664 -21.38 -5.34 31.01
CA ALA A 664 -20.16 -4.59 31.26
C ALA A 664 -20.43 -3.10 31.04
N VAL A 665 -19.89 -2.26 31.94
CA VAL A 665 -19.97 -0.81 31.83
C VAL A 665 -18.63 -0.15 32.15
N SER A 666 -18.19 0.74 31.27
CA SER A 666 -16.93 1.48 31.37
C SER A 666 -17.11 2.91 30.83
N GLY A 667 -16.07 3.75 30.96
CA GLY A 667 -16.07 5.09 30.36
C GLY A 667 -16.07 5.03 28.82
N ALA A 668 -16.67 6.01 28.16
CA ALA A 668 -16.72 6.08 26.70
C ALA A 668 -15.35 6.36 26.04
N ASN A 669 -14.38 6.87 26.78
CA ASN A 669 -13.06 7.22 26.27
C ASN A 669 -12.10 6.02 26.17
N ILE A 670 -12.60 4.78 26.20
CA ILE A 670 -11.74 3.59 26.22
C ILE A 670 -11.06 3.35 24.87
N VAL A 671 -9.75 3.20 24.91
CA VAL A 671 -8.98 2.54 23.85
C VAL A 671 -8.52 1.18 24.37
N HIS A 672 -8.71 0.13 23.59
CA HIS A 672 -8.37 -1.24 23.99
C HIS A 672 -6.90 -1.57 23.65
N ASP A 673 -6.08 -1.90 24.64
CA ASP A 673 -4.73 -2.43 24.49
C ASP A 673 -4.76 -3.96 24.61
N TYR A 674 -5.16 -4.59 23.50
CA TYR A 674 -5.17 -6.05 23.36
C TYR A 674 -3.76 -6.65 23.27
N GLU A 675 -2.80 -5.91 22.72
CA GLU A 675 -1.43 -6.41 22.47
C GLU A 675 -0.70 -6.69 23.79
N THR A 676 -0.75 -5.76 24.76
CA THR A 676 -0.14 -6.00 26.06
C THR A 676 -0.82 -7.14 26.80
N ALA A 677 -2.16 -7.20 26.75
CA ALA A 677 -2.92 -8.27 27.38
C ALA A 677 -2.63 -9.64 26.75
N GLU A 678 -2.42 -9.69 25.44
CA GLU A 678 -2.05 -10.90 24.71
C GLU A 678 -0.61 -11.35 25.03
N ARG A 679 0.32 -10.41 25.17
CA ARG A 679 1.71 -10.70 25.57
C ARG A 679 1.81 -11.26 26.99
N LEU A 680 1.09 -10.66 27.95
CA LEU A 680 1.09 -11.10 29.34
C LEU A 680 0.18 -12.33 29.56
N ASN A 681 -0.88 -12.45 28.76
CA ASN A 681 -1.86 -13.52 28.69
C ASN A 681 -2.40 -14.01 30.05
N PHE A 682 -2.44 -13.15 31.07
CA PHE A 682 -2.88 -13.52 32.42
C PHE A 682 -2.09 -14.70 33.01
N ARG A 683 -0.80 -14.82 32.64
CA ARG A 683 0.15 -15.84 33.12
C ARG A 683 1.07 -15.35 34.23
#